data_AF-A0A2D5ZAM6-F1
#
_entry.id   AF-A0A2D5ZAM6-F1
#
_cell.length_a   1.000
_cell.length_b   1.000
_cell.length_c   1.000
_cell.angle_alpha   90.00
_cell.angle_beta   90.00
_cell.angle_gamma   90.00
#
_symmetry.space_group_name_H-M   'P 1'
#
loop_
_entity.id
_entity.type
_entity.pdbx_description
1 polymer ?
#
loop_
_entity_poly.entity_id
_entity_poly.type
_entity_poly.pdbx_seq_one_letter_code
_entity_poly.pdbx_strand_id
1 'polypeptide(L)'
;MIGPLLRRPRNLAIVAVGVVLLAALALTGRSWYAQWKACREPSYKPVAPIADVAPLPLEVDDFDLYDLGVVDADQDGNLDLFTANHSAQQSFKLGDGKGGFTDAFDRWRLHQHLPVPGLENSDAEPPFDRTGLYIYVRFARYHVRAHGVSGAALSGSAEMSGRVTFCRKQGDIRQSVVPGVDGGLDTTTVAFRFDRDGLASWQRRPGGPWTVTIDEQVPLDKVYVGRRCVNPESRTFELHLRDRHGLAWHDVDGDGRLDVYITRGGIRGAMARMKRKFHDEMLVLTPEGLVDETLTRRFEKNGARARGAMWVDVDGDRRLDLFVSCTGSPNQLFHQQADGTFVENAAERGLDRPVRTTVAWTDLEPDGDPDLLWAGPVGVGVSVNEGGTFERRILTQTEGLKERGKITLGDFDLDGDEDAFYCSDVRSTLLVNRESGFEVVAPASVGLPSRSLGANWVDQDNDGWPDLHLVPQGVYRGGPDGKFEATDAFRTTAAVLAAVGTWFDTDNDGFRDLLLAVRPPRSPRWSSGLYRSAPNGNHWLQVRLIGPRLNREAIGGRVTVRTELGAQVQSIGSADGSRYGQGHYRLYFGLGAHDGADVVDVHWPDGSVRTLNDVPADQLLEIRYREQEPEFGG
;
A
#
# COMPACT_ATOMS: atom_id res chain seq x y z
N MET A 1 19.07 89.72 4.73
CA MET A 1 20.00 89.05 3.79
C MET A 1 20.20 87.64 4.34
N ILE A 2 19.46 86.61 3.89
CA ILE A 2 19.62 85.86 2.62
C ILE A 2 21.06 85.33 2.44
N GLY A 3 21.24 84.01 2.55
CA GLY A 3 22.41 83.25 2.08
C GLY A 3 22.47 81.82 2.67
N PRO A 4 22.83 80.76 1.90
CA PRO A 4 21.97 79.57 1.77
C PRO A 4 22.61 78.18 2.01
N LEU A 5 21.73 77.17 2.13
CA LEU A 5 21.78 75.75 1.71
C LEU A 5 23.13 75.07 1.35
N LEU A 6 23.39 73.85 1.87
CA LEU A 6 23.35 72.58 1.07
C LEU A 6 23.74 71.28 1.84
N ARG A 7 22.92 70.26 1.57
CA ARG A 7 22.88 68.81 1.87
C ARG A 7 24.21 68.02 1.87
N ARG A 8 24.26 66.92 2.65
CA ARG A 8 24.06 65.50 2.19
C ARG A 8 24.11 64.48 3.35
N PRO A 9 23.21 63.48 3.42
CA PRO A 9 23.40 62.28 4.24
C PRO A 9 24.13 61.21 3.42
N ARG A 10 25.35 60.83 3.84
CA ARG A 10 25.97 59.55 3.48
C ARG A 10 25.75 58.63 4.67
N ASN A 11 24.82 57.67 4.59
CA ASN A 11 24.83 56.42 5.38
C ASN A 11 23.62 55.49 5.12
N LEU A 12 22.56 55.92 4.42
CA LEU A 12 21.43 55.01 4.11
C LEU A 12 21.77 53.92 3.06
N ALA A 13 22.72 54.14 2.16
CA ALA A 13 23.07 53.17 1.13
C ALA A 13 23.77 51.92 1.68
N ILE A 14 24.54 52.04 2.76
CA ILE A 14 25.32 50.92 3.32
C ILE A 14 24.42 49.97 4.13
N VAL A 15 23.41 50.50 4.82
CA VAL A 15 22.43 49.68 5.55
C VAL A 15 21.48 48.96 4.59
N ALA A 16 21.03 49.62 3.52
CA ALA A 16 20.20 48.98 2.49
C ALA A 16 20.93 47.87 1.73
N VAL A 17 22.22 48.08 1.39
CA VAL A 17 23.05 47.05 0.76
C VAL A 17 23.31 45.87 1.72
N GLY A 18 23.53 46.14 3.02
CA GLY A 18 23.69 45.10 4.04
C GLY A 18 22.43 44.24 4.27
N VAL A 19 21.24 44.86 4.26
CA VAL A 19 19.95 44.12 4.37
C VAL A 19 19.65 43.33 3.10
N VAL A 20 19.95 43.88 1.91
CA VAL A 20 19.82 43.14 0.64
C VAL A 20 20.81 41.99 0.55
N LEU A 21 22.05 42.15 1.01
CA LEU A 21 23.05 41.07 1.10
C LEU A 21 22.65 39.98 2.10
N LEU A 22 22.12 40.33 3.27
CA LEU A 22 21.61 39.37 4.25
C LEU A 22 20.34 38.66 3.78
N ALA A 23 19.43 39.35 3.08
CA ALA A 23 18.27 38.74 2.45
C ALA A 23 18.66 37.84 1.26
N ALA A 24 19.64 38.24 0.46
CA ALA A 24 20.20 37.43 -0.63
C ALA A 24 20.95 36.21 -0.08
N LEU A 25 21.72 36.33 1.01
CA LEU A 25 22.36 35.20 1.72
C LEU A 25 21.34 34.29 2.39
N ALA A 26 20.23 34.82 2.91
CA ALA A 26 19.14 34.02 3.46
C ALA A 26 18.34 33.29 2.35
N LEU A 27 18.14 33.91 1.18
CA LEU A 27 17.46 33.31 0.03
C LEU A 27 18.35 32.28 -0.67
N THR A 28 19.63 32.59 -0.90
CA THR A 28 20.62 31.66 -1.47
C THR A 28 20.99 30.55 -0.49
N GLY A 29 21.03 30.83 0.81
CA GLY A 29 21.21 29.84 1.87
C GLY A 29 20.02 28.89 1.99
N ARG A 30 18.78 29.39 1.86
CA ARG A 30 17.56 28.57 1.81
C ARG A 30 17.50 27.72 0.53
N SER A 31 17.87 28.27 -0.63
CA SER A 31 17.88 27.51 -1.89
C SER A 31 18.99 26.46 -1.92
N TRP A 32 20.19 26.80 -1.43
CA TRP A 32 21.30 25.88 -1.26
C TRP A 32 20.96 24.76 -0.28
N TYR A 33 20.38 25.07 0.87
CA TYR A 33 19.98 24.05 1.85
C TYR A 33 18.89 23.12 1.30
N ALA A 34 17.90 23.65 0.58
CA ALA A 34 16.88 22.84 -0.08
C ALA A 34 17.48 21.92 -1.15
N GLN A 35 18.40 22.43 -1.97
CA GLN A 35 19.13 21.65 -2.98
C GLN A 35 20.06 20.61 -2.35
N TRP A 36 20.78 20.97 -1.28
CA TRP A 36 21.63 20.05 -0.52
C TRP A 36 20.81 18.92 0.10
N LYS A 37 19.67 19.25 0.74
CA LYS A 37 18.75 18.26 1.31
C LYS A 37 18.16 17.33 0.24
N ALA A 38 17.85 17.88 -0.95
CA ALA A 38 17.42 17.11 -2.10
C ALA A 38 18.53 16.16 -2.62
N CYS A 39 19.77 16.65 -2.72
CA CYS A 39 20.84 15.91 -3.37
C CYS A 39 21.68 15.04 -2.44
N ARG A 40 21.42 15.08 -1.13
CA ARG A 40 22.06 14.22 -0.13
C ARG A 40 21.56 12.79 -0.26
N GLU A 41 22.48 11.86 -0.44
CA GLU A 41 22.17 10.43 -0.38
C GLU A 41 21.95 10.03 1.08
N PRO A 42 20.86 9.32 1.40
CA PRO A 42 20.66 8.78 2.73
C PRO A 42 21.70 7.67 2.99
N SER A 43 22.36 7.74 4.14
CA SER A 43 23.16 6.63 4.66
C SER A 43 22.28 5.83 5.62
N TYR A 44 22.24 4.52 5.45
CA TYR A 44 21.41 3.66 6.29
C TYR A 44 22.14 2.34 6.61
N LYS A 45 21.81 1.75 7.75
CA LYS A 45 22.22 0.40 8.12
C LYS A 45 20.95 -0.41 8.39
N PRO A 46 20.77 -1.58 7.76
CA PRO A 46 19.64 -2.47 8.07
C PRO A 46 19.68 -2.84 9.56
N VAL A 47 18.51 -2.86 10.18
CA VAL A 47 18.30 -3.27 11.57
C VAL A 47 17.16 -4.27 11.57
N ALA A 48 17.25 -5.36 12.34
CA ALA A 48 16.11 -6.26 12.51
C ALA A 48 14.95 -5.51 13.19
N PRO A 49 13.71 -5.62 12.69
CA PRO A 49 12.55 -5.03 13.35
C PRO A 49 12.37 -5.43 14.82
N ILE A 50 12.69 -6.68 15.16
CA ILE A 50 12.62 -7.24 16.53
C ILE A 50 14.02 -7.71 16.93
N ALA A 51 14.49 -7.32 18.12
CA ALA A 51 15.89 -7.54 18.53
C ALA A 51 16.17 -8.98 19.00
N ASP A 52 15.18 -9.64 19.60
CA ASP A 52 15.37 -10.92 20.32
C ASP A 52 14.68 -12.12 19.63
N VAL A 53 14.04 -11.88 18.48
CA VAL A 53 13.47 -12.92 17.63
C VAL A 53 14.15 -12.81 16.28
N ALA A 54 14.89 -13.86 15.88
CA ALA A 54 15.52 -13.89 14.58
C ALA A 54 14.44 -14.05 13.49
N PRO A 55 14.43 -13.19 12.45
CA PRO A 55 13.50 -13.40 11.35
C PRO A 55 13.92 -14.62 10.52
N LEU A 56 12.94 -15.26 9.90
CA LEU A 56 13.16 -16.24 8.85
C LEU A 56 13.91 -15.59 7.66
N PRO A 57 14.70 -16.37 6.89
CA PRO A 57 15.35 -15.86 5.69
C PRO A 57 14.31 -15.42 4.65
N LEU A 58 14.09 -14.11 4.55
CA LEU A 58 13.18 -13.50 3.58
C LEU A 58 13.80 -12.23 3.02
N GLU A 59 14.05 -12.20 1.71
CA GLU A 59 14.55 -11.03 1.01
C GLU A 59 13.42 -10.30 0.27
N VAL A 60 12.88 -9.24 0.85
CA VAL A 60 11.97 -8.32 0.14
C VAL A 60 12.69 -7.02 -0.18
N ASP A 61 12.35 -6.41 -1.32
CA ASP A 61 12.73 -5.03 -1.61
C ASP A 61 11.96 -4.10 -0.66
N ASP A 62 12.69 -3.50 0.28
CA ASP A 62 12.20 -2.63 1.34
C ASP A 62 12.52 -1.15 1.06
N PHE A 63 12.96 -0.85 -0.16
CA PHE A 63 13.24 0.51 -0.59
C PHE A 63 11.95 1.23 -0.98
N ASP A 64 11.58 2.27 -0.22
CA ASP A 64 10.33 3.03 -0.44
C ASP A 64 9.06 2.14 -0.36
N LEU A 65 9.10 1.11 0.48
CA LEU A 65 7.95 0.27 0.84
C LEU A 65 6.79 1.16 1.35
N TYR A 66 5.58 0.83 0.93
CA TYR A 66 4.36 1.51 1.32
C TYR A 66 3.39 0.57 2.03
N ASP A 67 3.27 -0.66 1.52
CA ASP A 67 2.44 -1.70 2.08
C ASP A 67 3.00 -3.11 1.78
N LEU A 68 2.55 -4.09 2.55
CA LEU A 68 2.83 -5.51 2.34
C LEU A 68 1.59 -6.34 2.70
N GLY A 69 1.43 -7.48 2.05
CA GLY A 69 0.28 -8.36 2.28
C GLY A 69 0.56 -9.78 1.81
N VAL A 70 -0.42 -10.63 2.01
CA VAL A 70 -0.38 -12.04 1.61
C VAL A 70 -1.60 -12.40 0.76
N VAL A 71 -1.44 -13.41 -0.09
CA VAL A 71 -2.47 -13.90 -1.02
C VAL A 71 -2.17 -15.33 -1.42
N ASP A 72 -3.15 -16.15 -1.78
CA ASP A 72 -2.93 -17.43 -2.47
C ASP A 72 -3.09 -17.20 -3.98
N ALA A 73 -2.10 -16.55 -4.62
CA ALA A 73 -2.25 -15.98 -5.96
C ALA A 73 -2.29 -17.05 -7.05
N ASP A 74 -1.55 -18.15 -6.88
CA ASP A 74 -1.57 -19.28 -7.81
C ASP A 74 -2.55 -20.40 -7.41
N GLN A 75 -3.28 -20.21 -6.31
CA GLN A 75 -4.32 -21.11 -5.82
C GLN A 75 -3.81 -22.51 -5.47
N ASP A 76 -2.57 -22.62 -5.03
CA ASP A 76 -1.99 -23.90 -4.58
C ASP A 76 -2.29 -24.21 -3.10
N GLY A 77 -2.90 -23.27 -2.38
CA GLY A 77 -3.26 -23.39 -0.96
C GLY A 77 -2.18 -22.91 0.00
N ASN A 78 -1.04 -22.45 -0.50
CA ASN A 78 0.01 -21.79 0.26
C ASN A 78 -0.13 -20.27 0.12
N LEU A 79 0.25 -19.53 1.16
CA LEU A 79 0.15 -18.07 1.12
C LEU A 79 1.45 -17.47 0.59
N ASP A 80 1.30 -16.65 -0.45
CA ASP A 80 2.31 -15.87 -1.15
C ASP A 80 2.46 -14.48 -0.54
N LEU A 81 3.59 -13.84 -0.80
CA LEU A 81 3.88 -12.49 -0.32
C LEU A 81 3.91 -11.49 -1.46
N PHE A 82 3.32 -10.32 -1.24
CA PHE A 82 3.46 -9.18 -2.14
C PHE A 82 3.79 -7.90 -1.38
N THR A 83 4.44 -6.95 -2.08
CA THR A 83 4.67 -5.60 -1.57
C THR A 83 4.19 -4.53 -2.53
N ALA A 84 3.89 -3.35 -1.99
CA ALA A 84 3.66 -2.14 -2.74
C ALA A 84 4.75 -1.11 -2.42
N ASN A 85 5.58 -0.77 -3.42
CA ASN A 85 6.83 -0.02 -3.21
C ASN A 85 6.88 1.31 -3.98
N HIS A 86 5.79 2.08 -4.07
CA HIS A 86 5.73 3.34 -4.86
C HIS A 86 6.26 3.15 -6.30
N SER A 87 7.41 3.77 -6.60
CA SER A 87 8.15 3.69 -7.88
C SER A 87 9.39 2.81 -7.80
N ALA A 88 9.65 2.19 -6.65
CA ALA A 88 10.64 1.13 -6.50
C ALA A 88 10.07 -0.22 -6.96
N GLN A 89 10.93 -1.23 -7.00
CA GLN A 89 10.59 -2.56 -7.43
C GLN A 89 9.73 -3.24 -6.37
N GLN A 90 8.61 -3.85 -6.75
CA GLN A 90 7.82 -4.68 -5.83
C GLN A 90 8.50 -6.03 -5.58
N SER A 91 8.15 -6.68 -4.48
CA SER A 91 8.42 -8.10 -4.27
C SER A 91 7.15 -8.89 -4.51
N PHE A 92 7.30 -10.03 -5.17
CA PHE A 92 6.24 -11.03 -5.27
C PHE A 92 6.89 -12.41 -5.15
N LYS A 93 6.46 -13.20 -4.16
CA LYS A 93 7.08 -14.47 -3.83
C LYS A 93 6.05 -15.54 -3.55
N LEU A 94 6.25 -16.70 -4.17
CA LEU A 94 5.39 -17.86 -3.98
C LEU A 94 5.80 -18.62 -2.72
N GLY A 95 4.84 -18.93 -1.85
CA GLY A 95 5.04 -19.73 -0.64
C GLY A 95 5.16 -21.22 -0.96
N ASP A 96 5.89 -21.98 -0.14
CA ASP A 96 5.99 -23.44 -0.27
C ASP A 96 5.19 -24.23 0.78
N GLY A 97 4.45 -23.51 1.63
CA GLY A 97 3.70 -24.07 2.75
C GLY A 97 4.57 -24.66 3.86
N LYS A 98 5.86 -24.31 3.90
CA LYS A 98 6.86 -24.76 4.89
C LYS A 98 7.70 -23.59 5.42
N GLY A 99 7.27 -22.36 5.14
CA GLY A 99 7.97 -21.12 5.48
C GLY A 99 9.10 -20.72 4.53
N GLY A 100 9.23 -21.41 3.41
CA GLY A 100 10.10 -21.02 2.30
C GLY A 100 9.35 -20.18 1.26
N PHE A 101 10.10 -19.34 0.55
CA PHE A 101 9.56 -18.45 -0.49
C PHE A 101 10.45 -18.44 -1.73
N THR A 102 9.84 -18.47 -2.91
CA THR A 102 10.53 -18.36 -4.21
C THR A 102 10.13 -17.08 -4.92
N ASP A 103 11.11 -16.34 -5.46
CA ASP A 103 10.83 -15.12 -6.20
C ASP A 103 10.08 -15.42 -7.52
N ALA A 104 8.97 -14.73 -7.74
CA ALA A 104 8.13 -14.89 -8.92
C ALA A 104 7.90 -13.57 -9.68
N PHE A 105 8.55 -12.49 -9.26
CA PHE A 105 8.32 -11.14 -9.78
C PHE A 105 8.51 -11.03 -11.30
N ASP A 106 9.61 -11.58 -11.81
CA ASP A 106 9.93 -11.59 -13.24
C ASP A 106 8.94 -12.47 -14.03
N ARG A 107 8.64 -13.67 -13.51
CA ARG A 107 7.73 -14.64 -14.13
C ARG A 107 6.33 -14.06 -14.29
N TRP A 108 5.87 -13.29 -13.31
CA TRP A 108 4.54 -12.68 -13.29
C TRP A 108 4.48 -11.31 -13.95
N ARG A 109 5.61 -10.80 -14.48
CA ARG A 109 5.67 -9.54 -15.23
C ARG A 109 5.19 -8.32 -14.42
N LEU A 110 5.54 -8.26 -13.14
CA LEU A 110 5.11 -7.19 -12.24
C LEU A 110 5.97 -5.90 -12.31
N HIS A 111 6.85 -5.77 -13.31
CA HIS A 111 7.71 -4.60 -13.48
C HIS A 111 6.93 -3.27 -13.59
N GLN A 112 7.55 -2.19 -13.09
CA GLN A 112 7.01 -0.83 -13.25
C GLN A 112 6.97 -0.39 -14.71
N HIS A 113 7.89 -0.92 -15.53
CA HIS A 113 8.04 -0.63 -16.96
C HIS A 113 8.46 -1.89 -17.72
N LEU A 114 7.49 -2.60 -18.29
CA LEU A 114 7.74 -3.92 -18.91
C LEU A 114 8.83 -3.92 -19.99
N PRO A 115 8.92 -2.95 -20.92
CA PRO A 115 9.99 -2.94 -21.92
C PRO A 115 11.40 -2.71 -21.34
N VAL A 116 11.53 -2.25 -20.09
CA VAL A 116 12.82 -1.93 -19.47
C VAL A 116 12.81 -2.39 -18.00
N PRO A 117 12.87 -3.71 -17.75
CA PRO A 117 12.96 -4.23 -16.39
C PRO A 117 14.24 -3.71 -15.71
N GLY A 118 14.17 -3.34 -14.44
CA GLY A 118 15.27 -2.74 -13.70
C GLY A 118 15.34 -1.21 -13.79
N LEU A 119 14.39 -0.53 -14.45
CA LEU A 119 14.26 0.94 -14.45
C LEU A 119 13.86 1.50 -13.07
N GLU A 120 13.30 0.66 -12.21
CA GLU A 120 12.70 1.03 -10.93
C GLU A 120 13.64 1.86 -10.04
N ASN A 121 13.03 2.70 -9.21
CA ASN A 121 13.77 3.46 -8.22
C ASN A 121 14.49 2.50 -7.27
N SER A 122 15.79 2.70 -7.08
CA SER A 122 16.62 1.82 -6.24
C SER A 122 17.74 2.59 -5.54
N ASP A 123 18.49 1.92 -4.68
CA ASP A 123 19.74 2.38 -4.08
C ASP A 123 20.99 1.79 -4.75
N ALA A 124 20.82 0.85 -5.67
CA ALA A 124 21.87 0.21 -6.47
C ALA A 124 22.19 0.99 -7.75
N GLU A 125 23.41 0.84 -8.25
CA GLU A 125 23.81 1.32 -9.58
C GLU A 125 23.85 0.14 -10.58
N PRO A 126 23.74 0.41 -11.89
CA PRO A 126 24.13 -0.57 -12.91
C PRO A 126 25.60 -1.00 -12.76
N PRO A 127 26.00 -2.17 -13.27
CA PRO A 127 27.36 -2.69 -13.11
C PRO A 127 28.47 -1.88 -13.80
N PHE A 128 28.13 -0.98 -14.74
CA PHE A 128 29.07 -0.17 -15.54
C PHE A 128 30.23 -0.99 -16.15
N ASP A 129 29.91 -2.16 -16.69
CA ASP A 129 30.88 -3.11 -17.24
C ASP A 129 31.23 -2.85 -18.71
N ARG A 130 30.41 -2.06 -19.41
CA ARG A 130 30.55 -1.76 -20.84
C ARG A 130 30.71 -0.26 -21.11
N THR A 131 31.50 0.09 -22.11
CA THR A 131 31.58 1.48 -22.58
C THR A 131 30.23 1.92 -23.16
N GLY A 132 29.68 3.03 -22.69
CA GLY A 132 28.43 3.56 -23.21
C GLY A 132 27.75 4.60 -22.34
N LEU A 133 26.49 4.89 -22.70
CA LEU A 133 25.60 5.82 -22.02
C LEU A 133 24.60 5.03 -21.16
N TYR A 134 24.63 5.25 -19.85
CA TYR A 134 23.74 4.61 -18.89
C TYR A 134 22.65 5.57 -18.43
N ILE A 135 21.39 5.16 -18.53
CA ILE A 135 20.22 5.92 -18.12
C ILE A 135 19.46 5.11 -17.06
N TYR A 136 19.41 5.59 -15.82
CA TYR A 136 18.84 4.83 -14.72
C TYR A 136 18.28 5.73 -13.62
N VAL A 137 17.52 5.12 -12.70
CA VAL A 137 16.89 5.79 -11.56
C VAL A 137 17.50 5.29 -10.26
N ARG A 138 17.97 6.22 -9.43
CA ARG A 138 18.56 5.89 -8.11
C ARG A 138 18.29 6.99 -7.09
N PHE A 139 17.77 6.62 -5.91
CA PHE A 139 17.36 7.55 -4.85
C PHE A 139 16.43 8.67 -5.36
N ALA A 140 15.40 8.29 -6.10
CA ALA A 140 14.42 9.17 -6.75
C ALA A 140 15.04 10.27 -7.64
N ARG A 141 16.26 10.01 -8.15
CA ARG A 141 16.98 10.87 -9.10
C ARG A 141 17.16 10.13 -10.41
N TYR A 142 17.10 10.88 -11.49
CA TYR A 142 17.46 10.41 -12.82
C TYR A 142 18.94 10.64 -13.04
N HIS A 143 19.59 9.64 -13.62
CA HIS A 143 21.01 9.65 -13.92
C HIS A 143 21.21 9.37 -15.40
N VAL A 144 22.06 10.18 -16.01
CA VAL A 144 22.62 9.92 -17.32
C VAL A 144 24.13 9.93 -17.15
N ARG A 145 24.77 8.78 -17.37
CA ARG A 145 26.19 8.57 -17.13
C ARG A 145 26.88 8.09 -18.39
N ALA A 146 27.95 8.76 -18.77
CA ALA A 146 28.91 8.27 -19.74
C ALA A 146 30.01 7.48 -19.02
N HIS A 147 30.30 6.28 -19.50
CA HIS A 147 31.35 5.42 -18.95
C HIS A 147 32.23 4.84 -20.06
N GLY A 148 33.54 4.81 -19.85
CA GLY A 148 34.52 4.30 -20.80
C GLY A 148 34.63 5.11 -22.09
N VAL A 149 34.29 6.40 -22.08
CA VAL A 149 34.28 7.27 -23.27
C VAL A 149 35.68 7.81 -23.56
N SER A 150 36.24 7.37 -24.69
CA SER A 150 37.55 7.80 -25.20
C SER A 150 37.51 8.27 -26.67
N GLY A 151 36.31 8.42 -27.25
CA GLY A 151 36.10 8.66 -28.69
C GLY A 151 34.94 9.63 -28.97
N ALA A 152 34.03 9.24 -29.87
CA ALA A 152 32.87 10.05 -30.21
C ALA A 152 32.02 10.38 -28.98
N ALA A 153 31.51 11.61 -28.93
CA ALA A 153 30.71 12.07 -27.81
C ALA A 153 29.37 11.32 -27.72
N LEU A 154 28.95 11.04 -26.49
CA LEU A 154 27.63 10.50 -26.20
C LEU A 154 26.69 11.66 -25.84
N SER A 155 25.62 11.83 -26.62
CA SER A 155 24.71 12.97 -26.44
C SER A 155 23.26 12.64 -26.78
N GLY A 156 22.38 13.50 -26.27
CA GLY A 156 20.94 13.40 -26.42
C GLY A 156 20.23 14.42 -25.54
N SER A 157 18.93 14.20 -25.36
CA SER A 157 18.11 15.02 -24.49
C SER A 157 17.08 14.19 -23.71
N ALA A 158 16.61 14.76 -22.62
CA ALA A 158 15.54 14.21 -21.80
C ALA A 158 14.50 15.29 -21.50
N GLU A 159 13.24 15.04 -21.84
CA GLU A 159 12.10 15.93 -21.58
C GLU A 159 11.22 15.39 -20.45
N MET A 160 10.82 16.25 -19.52
CA MET A 160 9.98 15.88 -18.39
C MET A 160 9.07 17.01 -17.90
N SER A 161 7.98 16.64 -17.24
CA SER A 161 7.09 17.58 -16.56
C SER A 161 7.66 18.06 -15.22
N GLY A 162 7.49 19.35 -14.95
CA GLY A 162 8.04 20.09 -13.83
C GLY A 162 9.47 20.58 -14.04
N ARG A 163 9.88 21.56 -13.22
CA ARG A 163 11.29 21.97 -13.12
C ARG A 163 12.12 20.88 -12.45
N VAL A 164 13.33 20.67 -12.96
CA VAL A 164 14.32 19.77 -12.36
C VAL A 164 15.29 20.54 -11.48
N THR A 165 15.85 19.85 -10.49
CA THR A 165 16.95 20.35 -9.66
C THR A 165 18.15 19.44 -9.84
N PHE A 166 19.25 19.98 -10.36
CA PHE A 166 20.47 19.20 -10.59
C PHE A 166 21.22 18.90 -9.29
N CYS A 167 21.70 17.66 -9.19
CA CYS A 167 22.57 17.18 -8.13
C CYS A 167 24.02 16.98 -8.61
N ARG A 168 24.21 16.65 -9.89
CA ARG A 168 25.50 16.56 -10.57
C ARG A 168 25.39 17.05 -12.02
N LYS A 169 26.45 17.72 -12.48
CA LYS A 169 26.63 18.17 -13.87
C LYS A 169 28.09 18.00 -14.27
N GLN A 170 28.47 16.82 -14.75
CA GLN A 170 29.80 16.52 -15.25
C GLN A 170 29.70 16.21 -16.75
N GLY A 171 29.78 17.24 -17.59
CA GLY A 171 29.53 17.20 -19.04
C GLY A 171 28.99 18.55 -19.52
N ASP A 172 28.72 18.71 -20.82
CA ASP A 172 27.95 19.85 -21.32
C ASP A 172 26.45 19.57 -21.12
N ILE A 173 25.92 20.06 -20.00
CA ILE A 173 24.55 19.81 -19.56
C ILE A 173 23.76 21.11 -19.56
N ARG A 174 22.76 21.21 -20.45
CA ARG A 174 21.95 22.41 -20.63
C ARG A 174 20.49 22.13 -20.31
N GLN A 175 19.84 23.10 -19.69
CA GLN A 175 18.43 23.03 -19.33
C GLN A 175 17.67 24.14 -20.04
N SER A 176 16.56 23.80 -20.68
CA SER A 176 15.53 24.75 -21.11
C SER A 176 14.24 24.45 -20.37
N VAL A 177 13.45 25.49 -20.09
CA VAL A 177 12.17 25.37 -19.39
C VAL A 177 11.12 26.14 -20.16
N VAL A 178 10.05 25.46 -20.55
CA VAL A 178 8.85 26.05 -21.13
C VAL A 178 7.81 26.14 -20.00
N PRO A 179 7.33 27.33 -19.62
CA PRO A 179 6.33 27.48 -18.58
C PRO A 179 5.03 26.73 -18.91
N GLY A 180 4.41 26.14 -17.88
CA GLY A 180 3.09 25.54 -18.00
C GLY A 180 2.02 26.60 -18.31
N VAL A 181 1.04 26.24 -19.14
CA VAL A 181 -0.15 27.06 -19.45
C VAL A 181 -1.31 26.57 -18.58
N ASP A 182 -2.23 27.47 -18.20
CA ASP A 182 -3.46 27.16 -17.44
C ASP A 182 -3.25 26.35 -16.15
N GLY A 183 -2.22 26.70 -15.37
CA GLY A 183 -1.92 26.02 -14.09
C GLY A 183 -1.17 24.68 -14.22
N GLY A 184 -0.90 24.25 -15.46
CA GLY A 184 -0.10 23.08 -15.76
C GLY A 184 1.33 23.16 -15.20
N LEU A 185 2.03 22.02 -15.17
CA LEU A 185 3.45 22.00 -14.86
C LEU A 185 4.29 22.55 -16.02
N ASP A 186 5.42 23.18 -15.68
CA ASP A 186 6.47 23.52 -16.65
C ASP A 186 6.96 22.27 -17.39
N THR A 187 7.40 22.40 -18.63
CA THR A 187 8.16 21.35 -19.32
C THR A 187 9.64 21.69 -19.26
N THR A 188 10.47 20.74 -18.81
CA THR A 188 11.92 20.89 -18.79
C THR A 188 12.56 19.94 -19.78
N THR A 189 13.43 20.48 -20.64
CA THR A 189 14.34 19.68 -21.47
C THR A 189 15.75 19.78 -20.91
N VAL A 190 16.38 18.63 -20.67
CA VAL A 190 17.78 18.50 -20.28
C VAL A 190 18.55 17.94 -21.47
N ALA A 191 19.32 18.78 -22.17
CA ALA A 191 20.28 18.33 -23.17
C ALA A 191 21.59 17.92 -22.48
N PHE A 192 22.16 16.80 -22.90
CA PHE A 192 23.40 16.27 -22.35
C PHE A 192 24.38 15.90 -23.46
N ARG A 193 25.65 16.21 -23.24
CA ARG A 193 26.76 15.77 -24.07
C ARG A 193 27.98 15.44 -23.20
N PHE A 194 28.58 14.29 -23.49
CA PHE A 194 29.75 13.77 -22.80
C PHE A 194 30.84 13.44 -23.82
N ASP A 195 31.91 14.24 -23.85
CA ASP A 195 33.12 13.97 -24.66
C ASP A 195 34.14 13.05 -23.94
N ARG A 196 33.83 12.68 -22.69
CA ARG A 196 34.58 11.78 -21.79
C ARG A 196 33.64 11.26 -20.71
N ASP A 197 34.11 10.40 -19.83
CA ASP A 197 33.34 9.94 -18.66
C ASP A 197 32.74 11.12 -17.87
N GLY A 198 31.49 10.95 -17.47
CA GLY A 198 30.73 12.02 -16.82
C GLY A 198 29.37 11.55 -16.34
N LEU A 199 28.74 12.38 -15.53
CA LEU A 199 27.46 12.13 -14.88
C LEU A 199 26.64 13.40 -14.82
N ALA A 200 25.44 13.35 -15.37
CA ALA A 200 24.37 14.28 -15.09
C ALA A 200 23.35 13.57 -14.21
N SER A 201 22.98 14.20 -13.08
CA SER A 201 21.89 13.70 -12.26
C SER A 201 21.04 14.81 -11.70
N TRP A 202 19.74 14.55 -11.60
CA TRP A 202 18.78 15.54 -11.14
C TRP A 202 17.60 14.87 -10.45
N GLN A 203 17.02 15.60 -9.50
CA GLN A 203 15.75 15.23 -8.91
C GLN A 203 14.58 15.55 -9.83
N ARG A 204 13.60 14.65 -9.82
CA ARG A 204 12.26 14.83 -10.39
C ARG A 204 11.25 15.10 -9.27
N ARG A 205 10.09 15.66 -9.61
CA ARG A 205 8.85 15.36 -8.89
C ARG A 205 8.35 13.95 -9.32
N PRO A 206 8.21 12.95 -8.43
CA PRO A 206 8.01 11.55 -8.81
C PRO A 206 6.77 11.30 -9.64
N GLY A 207 6.72 10.21 -10.43
CA GLY A 207 5.57 9.54 -11.05
C GLY A 207 5.22 9.87 -12.52
N GLY A 208 5.75 10.97 -13.09
CA GLY A 208 5.47 11.34 -14.49
C GLY A 208 6.41 10.71 -15.52
N PRO A 209 5.93 10.37 -16.74
CA PRO A 209 6.79 9.88 -17.82
C PRO A 209 7.84 10.92 -18.22
N TRP A 210 8.97 10.45 -18.76
CA TRP A 210 9.98 11.32 -19.35
C TRP A 210 10.49 10.71 -20.66
N THR A 211 10.65 11.56 -21.66
CA THR A 211 11.03 11.16 -23.02
C THR A 211 12.52 11.37 -23.18
N VAL A 212 13.23 10.33 -23.57
CA VAL A 212 14.65 10.40 -23.92
C VAL A 212 14.78 10.35 -25.43
N THR A 213 15.59 11.26 -25.99
CA THR A 213 16.00 11.24 -27.39
C THR A 213 17.52 11.15 -27.47
N ILE A 214 18.01 10.11 -28.12
CA ILE A 214 19.42 9.84 -28.37
C ILE A 214 19.82 10.40 -29.74
N ASP A 215 20.87 11.21 -29.79
CA ASP A 215 21.32 11.83 -31.04
C ASP A 215 21.80 10.79 -32.06
N GLU A 216 21.71 11.11 -33.35
CA GLU A 216 21.97 10.17 -34.46
C GLU A 216 23.36 9.51 -34.41
N GLN A 217 24.38 10.28 -34.00
CA GLN A 217 25.76 9.82 -33.91
C GLN A 217 26.01 8.78 -32.80
N VAL A 218 25.10 8.62 -31.84
CA VAL A 218 25.24 7.67 -30.74
C VAL A 218 24.64 6.32 -31.16
N PRO A 219 25.43 5.23 -31.17
CA PRO A 219 24.92 3.89 -31.41
C PRO A 219 24.00 3.42 -30.27
N LEU A 220 22.82 2.88 -30.59
CA LEU A 220 21.85 2.43 -29.57
C LEU A 220 22.30 1.18 -28.79
N ASP A 221 23.16 0.34 -29.38
CA ASP A 221 23.82 -0.79 -28.72
C ASP A 221 24.81 -0.36 -27.61
N LYS A 222 25.16 0.93 -27.57
CA LYS A 222 25.93 1.59 -26.50
C LYS A 222 25.08 2.40 -25.54
N VAL A 223 23.75 2.32 -25.63
CA VAL A 223 22.83 2.95 -24.68
C VAL A 223 22.22 1.88 -23.80
N TYR A 224 22.37 2.01 -22.49
CA TYR A 224 21.93 1.05 -21.49
C TYR A 224 20.92 1.71 -20.56
N VAL A 225 19.70 1.19 -20.53
CA VAL A 225 18.59 1.74 -19.75
C VAL A 225 18.23 0.79 -18.61
N GLY A 226 18.05 1.37 -17.41
CA GLY A 226 17.79 0.62 -16.18
C GLY A 226 19.01 -0.17 -15.66
N ARG A 227 18.84 -0.81 -14.52
CA ARG A 227 19.89 -1.62 -13.86
C ARG A 227 20.22 -2.92 -14.62
N ARG A 228 19.29 -3.41 -15.44
CA ARG A 228 19.52 -4.57 -16.33
C ARG A 228 20.17 -4.18 -17.66
N CYS A 229 20.50 -2.90 -17.84
CA CYS A 229 21.24 -2.38 -18.99
C CYS A 229 20.60 -2.76 -20.34
N VAL A 230 19.28 -2.58 -20.45
CA VAL A 230 18.51 -2.88 -21.66
C VAL A 230 18.86 -1.86 -22.75
N ASN A 231 19.12 -2.31 -23.97
CA ASN A 231 19.31 -1.42 -25.11
C ASN A 231 17.95 -0.93 -25.63
N PRO A 232 17.76 0.37 -25.88
CA PRO A 232 16.51 0.88 -26.43
C PRO A 232 16.35 0.50 -27.90
N GLU A 233 15.11 0.19 -28.32
CA GLU A 233 14.78 -0.19 -29.71
C GLU A 233 14.70 1.02 -30.66
N SER A 234 14.46 2.21 -30.11
CA SER A 234 14.30 3.45 -30.86
C SER A 234 15.19 4.56 -30.28
N ARG A 235 15.48 5.58 -31.10
CA ARG A 235 16.23 6.76 -30.64
C ARG A 235 15.43 7.62 -29.68
N THR A 236 14.11 7.67 -29.85
CA THR A 236 13.19 8.36 -28.95
C THR A 236 12.33 7.31 -28.26
N PHE A 237 12.44 7.23 -26.95
CA PHE A 237 11.68 6.31 -26.12
C PHE A 237 11.20 7.01 -24.85
N GLU A 238 10.06 6.58 -24.36
CA GLU A 238 9.47 7.10 -23.14
C GLU A 238 9.71 6.14 -22.00
N LEU A 239 10.09 6.69 -20.85
CA LEU A 239 10.28 5.95 -19.62
C LEU A 239 9.21 6.40 -18.62
N HIS A 240 8.49 5.44 -18.05
CA HIS A 240 7.45 5.67 -17.07
C HIS A 240 7.69 4.81 -15.81
N LEU A 241 7.58 5.44 -14.65
CA LEU A 241 7.53 4.75 -13.36
C LEU A 241 6.13 4.95 -12.79
N ARG A 242 5.55 3.90 -12.23
CA ARG A 242 4.24 3.97 -11.60
C ARG A 242 4.40 4.33 -10.12
N ASP A 243 3.38 4.95 -9.56
CA ASP A 243 3.35 5.43 -8.16
C ASP A 243 2.41 4.50 -7.39
N ARG A 244 2.76 3.20 -7.32
CA ARG A 244 1.89 2.12 -6.84
C ARG A 244 1.77 2.13 -5.31
N HIS A 245 0.57 2.00 -4.75
CA HIS A 245 0.35 2.09 -3.30
C HIS A 245 -0.36 0.87 -2.68
N GLY A 246 -1.56 0.51 -3.14
CA GLY A 246 -2.35 -0.61 -2.63
C GLY A 246 -2.67 -1.61 -3.74
N LEU A 247 -2.69 -2.89 -3.40
CA LEU A 247 -3.00 -4.02 -4.29
C LEU A 247 -4.24 -4.75 -3.75
N ALA A 248 -5.22 -5.03 -4.61
CA ALA A 248 -6.42 -5.80 -4.26
C ALA A 248 -6.59 -6.98 -5.23
N TRP A 249 -6.70 -8.19 -4.70
CA TRP A 249 -6.72 -9.43 -5.48
C TRP A 249 -8.12 -10.03 -5.60
N HIS A 250 -8.56 -10.35 -6.81
CA HIS A 250 -9.88 -10.96 -7.08
C HIS A 250 -9.90 -11.58 -8.48
N ASP A 251 -10.66 -12.66 -8.66
CA ASP A 251 -10.96 -13.26 -9.97
C ASP A 251 -12.00 -12.41 -10.73
N VAL A 252 -11.56 -11.36 -11.42
CA VAL A 252 -12.47 -10.34 -11.99
C VAL A 252 -13.16 -10.79 -13.27
N ASP A 253 -12.64 -11.84 -13.90
CA ASP A 253 -13.16 -12.39 -15.16
C ASP A 253 -13.87 -13.74 -14.97
N GLY A 254 -13.84 -14.27 -13.76
CA GLY A 254 -14.50 -15.49 -13.35
C GLY A 254 -13.92 -16.71 -14.05
N ASP A 255 -12.64 -16.67 -14.42
CA ASP A 255 -11.93 -17.78 -15.05
C ASP A 255 -11.22 -18.70 -14.05
N GLY A 256 -11.29 -18.31 -12.78
CA GLY A 256 -10.80 -19.07 -11.67
C GLY A 256 -9.37 -18.77 -11.27
N ARG A 257 -8.73 -17.72 -11.80
CA ARG A 257 -7.41 -17.25 -11.35
C ARG A 257 -7.54 -15.90 -10.67
N LEU A 258 -6.66 -15.62 -9.70
CA LEU A 258 -6.64 -14.30 -9.07
C LEU A 258 -5.97 -13.27 -9.96
N ASP A 259 -6.67 -12.17 -10.18
CA ASP A 259 -6.18 -10.98 -10.83
C ASP A 259 -5.83 -9.92 -9.79
N VAL A 260 -5.14 -8.85 -10.21
CA VAL A 260 -4.73 -7.80 -9.28
C VAL A 260 -5.03 -6.40 -9.78
N TYR A 261 -5.75 -5.65 -8.95
CA TYR A 261 -5.89 -4.22 -9.10
C TYR A 261 -4.80 -3.49 -8.31
N ILE A 262 -4.09 -2.54 -8.92
CA ILE A 262 -3.03 -1.77 -8.31
C ILE A 262 -3.33 -0.27 -8.41
N THR A 263 -3.48 0.38 -7.26
CA THR A 263 -3.73 1.81 -7.19
C THR A 263 -2.48 2.63 -7.51
N ARG A 264 -2.68 3.73 -8.23
CA ARG A 264 -1.73 4.83 -8.39
C ARG A 264 -2.07 6.00 -7.51
N GLY A 265 -1.06 6.44 -6.77
CA GLY A 265 -1.15 7.62 -5.92
C GLY A 265 -1.03 8.92 -6.69
N GLY A 266 -0.78 10.00 -5.95
CA GLY A 266 -0.92 11.35 -6.47
C GLY A 266 0.28 11.92 -7.21
N ILE A 267 1.38 11.18 -7.42
CA ILE A 267 2.57 11.73 -8.09
C ILE A 267 3.09 12.94 -7.29
N ARG A 268 3.18 12.76 -5.95
CA ARG A 268 3.37 13.83 -4.95
C ARG A 268 2.41 15.02 -5.09
N GLY A 269 1.15 14.74 -5.43
CA GLY A 269 0.09 15.75 -5.63
C GLY A 269 0.19 16.51 -6.95
N ALA A 270 1.00 16.04 -7.90
CA ALA A 270 1.19 16.71 -9.18
C ALA A 270 0.30 16.16 -10.30
N MET A 271 -0.38 15.02 -10.08
CA MET A 271 -1.21 14.34 -11.08
C MET A 271 -2.19 15.28 -11.79
N ALA A 272 -3.01 16.02 -11.03
CA ALA A 272 -4.02 16.93 -11.55
C ALA A 272 -3.46 18.10 -12.39
N ARG A 273 -2.15 18.37 -12.33
CA ARG A 273 -1.48 19.46 -13.05
C ARG A 273 -0.72 18.99 -14.28
N MET A 274 -0.71 17.70 -14.55
CA MET A 274 -0.08 17.15 -15.76
C MET A 274 -1.11 17.05 -16.88
N LYS A 275 -0.65 17.27 -18.11
CA LYS A 275 -1.50 17.22 -19.31
C LYS A 275 -1.81 15.78 -19.78
N ARG A 276 -1.52 14.77 -18.96
CA ARG A 276 -1.67 13.35 -19.32
C ARG A 276 -2.70 12.68 -18.42
N LYS A 277 -3.42 11.70 -19.00
CA LYS A 277 -4.26 10.80 -18.23
C LYS A 277 -3.39 9.75 -17.55
N PHE A 278 -3.65 9.51 -16.27
CA PHE A 278 -3.06 8.42 -15.50
C PHE A 278 -4.18 7.44 -15.20
N HIS A 279 -3.83 6.17 -15.25
CA HIS A 279 -4.73 5.09 -14.88
C HIS A 279 -4.07 4.29 -13.74
N ASP A 280 -4.94 3.72 -12.92
CA ASP A 280 -4.60 2.59 -12.05
C ASP A 280 -4.33 1.36 -12.93
N GLU A 281 -4.07 0.19 -12.36
CA GLU A 281 -3.76 -1.00 -13.15
C GLU A 281 -4.70 -2.13 -12.75
N MET A 282 -5.49 -2.63 -13.69
CA MET A 282 -6.14 -3.93 -13.55
C MET A 282 -5.37 -4.95 -14.38
N LEU A 283 -4.66 -5.84 -13.70
CA LEU A 283 -3.82 -6.84 -14.31
C LEU A 283 -4.47 -8.21 -14.20
N VAL A 284 -4.85 -8.80 -15.33
CA VAL A 284 -5.50 -10.10 -15.41
C VAL A 284 -4.47 -11.19 -15.68
N LEU A 285 -4.53 -12.30 -14.94
CA LEU A 285 -3.56 -13.38 -15.03
C LEU A 285 -3.89 -14.31 -16.19
N THR A 286 -3.01 -14.36 -17.21
CA THR A 286 -3.09 -15.34 -18.30
C THR A 286 -1.99 -16.40 -18.16
N PRO A 287 -2.01 -17.48 -18.95
CA PRO A 287 -0.91 -18.45 -18.99
C PRO A 287 0.47 -17.81 -19.32
N GLU A 288 0.48 -16.66 -19.98
CA GLU A 288 1.68 -15.88 -20.33
C GLU A 288 2.09 -14.86 -19.25
N GLY A 289 1.36 -14.79 -18.13
CA GLY A 289 1.55 -13.85 -17.03
C GLY A 289 0.50 -12.74 -17.00
N LEU A 290 0.71 -11.73 -16.16
CA LEU A 290 -0.23 -10.63 -15.98
C LEU A 290 -0.29 -9.71 -17.22
N VAL A 291 -1.52 -9.39 -17.65
CA VAL A 291 -1.84 -8.51 -18.78
C VAL A 291 -2.69 -7.33 -18.32
N ASP A 292 -2.38 -6.11 -18.77
CA ASP A 292 -3.12 -4.90 -18.39
C ASP A 292 -4.44 -4.79 -19.17
N GLU A 293 -5.56 -4.96 -18.48
CA GLU A 293 -6.93 -4.81 -19.01
C GLU A 293 -7.66 -3.56 -18.53
N THR A 294 -6.95 -2.63 -17.88
CA THR A 294 -7.55 -1.46 -17.20
C THR A 294 -8.53 -0.69 -18.08
N LEU A 295 -8.13 -0.39 -19.32
CA LEU A 295 -8.95 0.42 -20.24
C LEU A 295 -10.07 -0.40 -20.87
N THR A 296 -9.85 -1.68 -21.16
CA THR A 296 -10.88 -2.58 -21.71
C THR A 296 -12.02 -2.77 -20.73
N ARG A 297 -11.71 -2.86 -19.43
CA ARG A 297 -12.68 -2.97 -18.34
C ARG A 297 -13.26 -1.64 -17.87
N ARG A 298 -12.83 -0.52 -18.45
CA ARG A 298 -13.32 0.84 -18.15
C ARG A 298 -13.05 1.32 -16.72
N PHE A 299 -11.92 0.93 -16.14
CA PHE A 299 -11.42 1.55 -14.90
C PHE A 299 -10.92 2.97 -15.17
N GLU A 300 -11.85 3.93 -15.28
CA GLU A 300 -11.56 5.33 -15.56
C GLU A 300 -11.29 6.11 -14.27
N LYS A 301 -10.01 6.35 -14.00
CA LYS A 301 -9.57 7.12 -12.83
C LYS A 301 -9.86 8.62 -13.00
N ASN A 302 -10.50 9.24 -12.01
CA ASN A 302 -10.82 10.67 -11.99
C ASN A 302 -9.74 11.53 -11.32
N GLY A 303 -8.47 11.30 -11.66
CA GLY A 303 -7.32 12.07 -11.12
C GLY A 303 -7.07 11.89 -9.61
N ALA A 304 -7.70 10.87 -9.02
CA ALA A 304 -7.66 10.52 -7.62
C ALA A 304 -6.24 10.28 -7.09
N ARG A 305 -5.97 10.70 -5.84
CA ARG A 305 -4.74 10.34 -5.14
C ARG A 305 -4.94 9.04 -4.36
N ALA A 306 -5.06 7.93 -5.07
CA ALA A 306 -5.43 6.65 -4.48
C ALA A 306 -4.37 6.14 -3.48
N ARG A 307 -4.86 5.44 -2.44
CA ARG A 307 -4.05 4.81 -1.39
C ARG A 307 -4.31 3.34 -1.29
N GLY A 308 -5.53 2.97 -0.92
CA GLY A 308 -5.96 1.58 -0.82
C GLY A 308 -7.10 1.25 -1.75
N ALA A 309 -7.22 -0.03 -2.06
CA ALA A 309 -8.28 -0.62 -2.87
C ALA A 309 -8.83 -1.84 -2.14
N MET A 310 -10.15 -2.02 -2.18
CA MET A 310 -10.84 -3.15 -1.57
C MET A 310 -12.03 -3.53 -2.45
N TRP A 311 -12.14 -4.81 -2.77
CA TRP A 311 -13.31 -5.43 -3.39
C TRP A 311 -14.41 -5.61 -2.35
N VAL A 312 -15.65 -5.36 -2.75
CA VAL A 312 -16.85 -5.41 -1.91
C VAL A 312 -18.09 -5.50 -2.81
N ASP A 313 -19.12 -6.24 -2.41
CA ASP A 313 -20.43 -6.19 -3.06
C ASP A 313 -21.28 -5.12 -2.34
N VAL A 314 -21.36 -3.89 -2.88
CA VAL A 314 -22.03 -2.80 -2.13
C VAL A 314 -23.54 -2.76 -2.31
N ASP A 315 -24.09 -3.49 -3.27
CA ASP A 315 -25.52 -3.47 -3.60
C ASP A 315 -26.20 -4.84 -3.65
N GLY A 316 -25.50 -5.87 -3.17
CA GLY A 316 -26.02 -7.23 -2.97
C GLY A 316 -26.30 -7.96 -4.28
N ASP A 317 -25.69 -7.53 -5.39
CA ASP A 317 -25.97 -8.08 -6.71
C ASP A 317 -25.08 -9.27 -7.11
N ARG A 318 -24.21 -9.68 -6.17
CA ARG A 318 -23.26 -10.80 -6.24
C ARG A 318 -22.12 -10.60 -7.22
N ARG A 319 -21.86 -9.37 -7.63
CA ARG A 319 -20.67 -8.96 -8.38
C ARG A 319 -19.86 -8.01 -7.53
N LEU A 320 -18.55 -8.25 -7.43
CA LEU A 320 -17.72 -7.42 -6.59
C LEU A 320 -17.39 -6.08 -7.28
N ASP A 321 -17.72 -5.01 -6.58
CA ASP A 321 -17.32 -3.66 -6.87
C ASP A 321 -15.95 -3.37 -6.27
N LEU A 322 -15.33 -2.28 -6.72
CA LEU A 322 -14.02 -1.87 -6.24
C LEU A 322 -14.05 -0.48 -5.63
N PHE A 323 -13.88 -0.40 -4.31
CA PHE A 323 -13.71 0.85 -3.60
C PHE A 323 -12.25 1.29 -3.58
N VAL A 324 -11.99 2.56 -3.91
CA VAL A 324 -10.66 3.16 -3.93
C VAL A 324 -10.60 4.40 -3.02
N SER A 325 -9.86 4.27 -1.92
CA SER A 325 -9.66 5.35 -0.96
C SER A 325 -8.68 6.41 -1.47
N CYS A 326 -9.04 7.68 -1.37
CA CYS A 326 -8.32 8.76 -2.02
C CYS A 326 -7.92 9.89 -1.06
N THR A 327 -6.62 10.17 -0.99
CA THR A 327 -6.10 11.20 -0.07
C THR A 327 -6.28 12.61 -0.61
N GLY A 328 -7.25 13.33 -0.04
CA GLY A 328 -7.47 14.75 -0.34
C GLY A 328 -8.13 15.02 -1.70
N SER A 329 -8.71 13.99 -2.30
CA SER A 329 -9.63 14.04 -3.43
C SER A 329 -10.82 13.12 -3.12
N PRO A 330 -11.95 13.24 -3.83
CA PRO A 330 -13.04 12.30 -3.65
C PRO A 330 -12.58 10.85 -3.79
N ASN A 331 -13.16 9.94 -2.99
CA ASN A 331 -12.95 8.50 -3.20
C ASN A 331 -13.65 8.08 -4.49
N GLN A 332 -13.33 6.88 -4.98
CA GLN A 332 -13.98 6.28 -6.14
C GLN A 332 -14.57 4.93 -5.74
N LEU A 333 -15.68 4.58 -6.36
CA LEU A 333 -16.31 3.26 -6.29
C LEU A 333 -16.57 2.86 -7.73
N PHE A 334 -15.90 1.83 -8.19
CA PHE A 334 -16.10 1.27 -9.51
C PHE A 334 -17.12 0.14 -9.40
N HIS A 335 -18.34 0.41 -9.84
CA HIS A 335 -19.47 -0.52 -9.82
C HIS A 335 -19.43 -1.47 -11.02
N GLN A 336 -19.46 -2.78 -10.76
CA GLN A 336 -19.32 -3.81 -11.78
C GLN A 336 -20.62 -4.04 -12.55
N GLN A 337 -20.57 -3.81 -13.85
CA GLN A 337 -21.69 -4.05 -14.76
C GLN A 337 -21.77 -5.53 -15.15
N ALA A 338 -22.94 -5.96 -15.60
CA ALA A 338 -23.18 -7.35 -16.02
C ALA A 338 -22.30 -7.83 -17.19
N ASP A 339 -21.71 -6.89 -17.96
CA ASP A 339 -20.79 -7.18 -19.06
C ASP A 339 -19.31 -7.26 -18.60
N GLY A 340 -19.04 -7.14 -17.30
CA GLY A 340 -17.69 -7.17 -16.72
C GLY A 340 -16.93 -5.84 -16.78
N THR A 341 -17.55 -4.78 -17.31
CA THR A 341 -16.99 -3.42 -17.26
C THR A 341 -17.37 -2.69 -15.98
N PHE A 342 -16.70 -1.57 -15.71
CA PHE A 342 -16.89 -0.80 -14.47
C PHE A 342 -17.35 0.63 -14.74
N VAL A 343 -18.16 1.16 -13.83
CA VAL A 343 -18.63 2.56 -13.84
C VAL A 343 -18.31 3.20 -12.50
N GLU A 344 -17.65 4.35 -12.50
CA GLU A 344 -17.39 5.09 -11.26
C GLU A 344 -18.64 5.84 -10.78
N ASN A 345 -19.13 5.55 -9.58
CA ASN A 345 -20.38 6.13 -9.04
C ASN A 345 -20.33 6.47 -7.54
N ALA A 346 -19.15 6.76 -6.96
CA ALA A 346 -19.03 7.01 -5.52
C ALA A 346 -19.92 8.15 -5.02
N ALA A 347 -20.10 9.21 -5.81
CA ALA A 347 -20.90 10.37 -5.42
C ALA A 347 -22.40 10.06 -5.37
N GLU A 348 -22.88 9.22 -6.30
CA GLU A 348 -24.28 8.77 -6.34
C GLU A 348 -24.61 7.89 -5.13
N ARG A 349 -23.61 7.15 -4.65
CA ARG A 349 -23.70 6.24 -3.51
C ARG A 349 -23.39 6.91 -2.17
N GLY A 350 -22.92 8.17 -2.15
CA GLY A 350 -22.54 8.88 -0.91
C GLY A 350 -21.14 8.56 -0.35
N LEU A 351 -20.31 7.86 -1.12
CA LEU A 351 -18.98 7.38 -0.75
C LEU A 351 -17.81 8.26 -1.23
N ASP A 352 -18.10 9.32 -2.00
CA ASP A 352 -17.10 10.21 -2.58
C ASP A 352 -16.36 11.07 -1.53
N ARG A 353 -16.81 11.11 -0.28
CA ARG A 353 -16.21 11.97 0.75
C ARG A 353 -14.76 11.56 1.05
N PRO A 354 -13.77 12.45 0.89
CA PRO A 354 -12.35 12.10 1.02
C PRO A 354 -12.02 11.43 2.36
N VAL A 355 -11.31 10.30 2.28
CA VAL A 355 -10.69 9.66 3.44
C VAL A 355 -9.21 9.97 3.44
N ARG A 356 -8.67 10.45 4.57
CA ARG A 356 -7.24 10.77 4.67
C ARG A 356 -6.39 9.66 5.24
N THR A 357 -6.96 8.69 5.96
CA THR A 357 -6.14 7.76 6.74
C THR A 357 -6.28 6.31 6.29
N THR A 358 -7.44 5.68 6.51
CA THR A 358 -7.70 4.25 6.33
C THR A 358 -9.21 4.00 6.36
N VAL A 359 -9.61 2.86 5.82
CA VAL A 359 -11.00 2.35 5.81
C VAL A 359 -11.00 0.86 6.13
N ALA A 360 -12.15 0.33 6.53
CA ALA A 360 -12.42 -1.10 6.61
C ALA A 360 -13.90 -1.34 6.26
N TRP A 361 -14.19 -2.44 5.58
CA TRP A 361 -15.56 -2.90 5.33
C TRP A 361 -15.96 -3.86 6.45
N THR A 362 -17.20 -3.77 6.91
CA THR A 362 -17.78 -4.65 7.93
C THR A 362 -19.28 -4.67 7.75
N ASP A 363 -19.94 -5.74 8.16
CA ASP A 363 -21.40 -5.78 8.26
C ASP A 363 -21.76 -5.42 9.73
N LEU A 364 -22.09 -4.15 10.00
CA LEU A 364 -22.32 -3.67 11.38
C LEU A 364 -23.61 -4.25 11.95
N GLU A 365 -24.66 -4.17 11.14
CA GLU A 365 -26.01 -4.61 11.43
C GLU A 365 -26.20 -5.82 10.55
N PRO A 366 -26.08 -7.08 11.05
CA PRO A 366 -25.87 -8.29 10.23
C PRO A 366 -27.03 -8.62 9.28
N ASP A 367 -27.19 -7.79 8.27
CA ASP A 367 -28.28 -7.70 7.32
C ASP A 367 -27.80 -8.01 5.90
N GLY A 368 -26.48 -8.17 5.73
CA GLY A 368 -25.82 -8.51 4.48
C GLY A 368 -25.38 -7.29 3.65
N ASP A 369 -25.64 -6.07 4.11
CA ASP A 369 -25.22 -4.84 3.44
C ASP A 369 -23.91 -4.31 4.07
N PRO A 370 -22.76 -4.39 3.39
CA PRO A 370 -21.49 -4.00 4.01
C PRO A 370 -21.39 -2.48 4.24
N ASP A 371 -21.03 -2.11 5.46
CA ASP A 371 -20.76 -0.76 5.92
C ASP A 371 -19.29 -0.37 5.81
N LEU A 372 -19.02 0.93 5.63
CA LEU A 372 -17.67 1.45 5.54
C LEU A 372 -17.24 2.17 6.81
N LEU A 373 -16.39 1.54 7.62
CA LEU A 373 -15.63 2.25 8.64
C LEU A 373 -14.54 3.12 8.02
N TRP A 374 -14.39 4.33 8.54
CA TRP A 374 -13.39 5.28 8.05
C TRP A 374 -12.78 6.09 9.18
N ALA A 375 -11.51 6.49 8.97
CA ALA A 375 -10.85 7.48 9.82
C ALA A 375 -10.31 8.65 9.00
N GLY A 376 -10.54 9.86 9.48
CA GLY A 376 -10.23 11.10 8.78
C GLY A 376 -9.94 12.28 9.71
N PRO A 377 -9.70 13.49 9.17
CA PRO A 377 -9.29 14.64 9.97
C PRO A 377 -10.30 15.10 11.01
N VAL A 378 -11.55 14.69 10.82
CA VAL A 378 -12.70 15.02 11.69
C VAL A 378 -12.92 13.97 12.78
N GLY A 379 -12.26 12.82 12.71
CA GLY A 379 -12.43 11.71 13.65
C GLY A 379 -12.55 10.34 12.98
N VAL A 380 -13.15 9.41 13.72
CA VAL A 380 -13.49 8.06 13.26
C VAL A 380 -15.01 7.98 13.12
N GLY A 381 -15.49 7.32 12.08
CA GLY A 381 -16.91 7.10 11.88
C GLY A 381 -17.21 5.96 10.94
N VAL A 382 -18.49 5.78 10.66
CA VAL A 382 -19.03 4.75 9.78
C VAL A 382 -19.84 5.42 8.68
N SER A 383 -19.90 4.81 7.50
CA SER A 383 -20.90 5.10 6.50
C SER A 383 -21.80 3.89 6.42
N VAL A 384 -23.03 4.04 6.91
CA VAL A 384 -24.01 2.95 6.99
C VAL A 384 -24.63 2.73 5.62
N ASN A 385 -24.64 1.49 5.15
CA ASN A 385 -25.23 1.10 3.88
C ASN A 385 -26.73 0.88 4.05
N GLU A 386 -27.52 1.54 3.21
CA GLU A 386 -28.98 1.45 3.20
C GLU A 386 -29.39 1.09 1.77
N GLY A 387 -29.34 -0.19 1.43
CA GLY A 387 -29.68 -0.70 0.09
C GLY A 387 -28.78 -0.15 -1.02
N GLY A 388 -27.48 -0.04 -0.75
CA GLY A 388 -26.47 0.45 -1.67
C GLY A 388 -26.32 1.98 -1.68
N THR A 389 -26.85 2.71 -0.69
CA THR A 389 -26.59 4.14 -0.49
C THR A 389 -26.09 4.41 0.91
N PHE A 390 -25.11 5.32 1.06
CA PHE A 390 -24.34 5.42 2.28
C PHE A 390 -24.60 6.69 3.09
N GLU A 391 -25.02 6.53 4.33
CA GLU A 391 -25.17 7.62 5.30
C GLU A 391 -24.00 7.68 6.29
N ARG A 392 -23.26 8.80 6.28
CA ARG A 392 -22.09 8.98 7.15
C ARG A 392 -22.46 9.42 8.56
N ARG A 393 -22.04 8.64 9.55
CA ARG A 393 -22.14 8.92 11.00
C ARG A 393 -20.75 9.10 11.61
N ILE A 394 -20.58 10.09 12.49
CA ILE A 394 -19.32 10.31 13.22
C ILE A 394 -19.44 9.63 14.59
N LEU A 395 -18.57 8.66 14.86
CA LEU A 395 -18.56 7.92 16.13
C LEU A 395 -17.78 8.69 17.21
N THR A 396 -16.61 9.20 16.85
CA THR A 396 -15.82 10.05 17.76
C THR A 396 -15.09 11.15 17.00
N GLN A 397 -15.16 12.36 17.52
CA GLN A 397 -14.39 13.49 17.01
C GLN A 397 -12.95 13.43 17.50
N THR A 398 -11.99 13.52 16.58
CA THR A 398 -10.58 13.66 16.93
C THR A 398 -9.91 14.56 15.91
N GLU A 399 -9.47 15.72 16.36
CA GLU A 399 -8.76 16.66 15.51
C GLU A 399 -7.33 16.19 15.23
N GLY A 400 -6.85 16.48 14.02
CA GLY A 400 -5.45 16.31 13.69
C GLY A 400 -5.01 14.87 13.38
N LEU A 401 -5.96 13.94 13.17
CA LEU A 401 -5.63 12.62 12.63
C LEU A 401 -4.92 12.77 11.28
N LYS A 402 -3.74 12.16 11.19
CA LYS A 402 -2.87 12.19 10.00
C LYS A 402 -3.08 10.92 9.17
N GLU A 403 -2.53 10.90 7.96
CA GLU A 403 -2.64 9.80 6.99
C GLU A 403 -2.09 8.43 7.48
N ARG A 404 -1.52 8.34 8.69
CA ARG A 404 -0.76 7.17 9.18
C ARG A 404 -1.53 6.22 10.10
N GLY A 405 -2.85 6.35 10.23
CA GLY A 405 -3.65 5.42 11.04
C GLY A 405 -4.02 4.11 10.32
N LYS A 406 -4.52 3.12 11.06
CA LYS A 406 -5.06 1.84 10.56
C LYS A 406 -6.33 1.50 11.36
N ILE A 407 -7.33 0.92 10.70
CA ILE A 407 -8.48 0.25 11.32
C ILE A 407 -8.26 -1.26 11.16
N THR A 408 -8.56 -2.04 12.19
CA THR A 408 -8.53 -3.50 12.16
C THR A 408 -9.77 -4.03 12.87
N LEU A 409 -10.33 -5.12 12.37
CA LEU A 409 -11.58 -5.73 12.83
C LEU A 409 -11.37 -7.09 13.48
N GLY A 410 -12.14 -7.40 14.52
CA GLY A 410 -12.11 -8.69 15.23
C GLY A 410 -13.05 -8.71 16.43
N ASP A 411 -13.72 -9.84 16.64
CA ASP A 411 -14.65 -10.13 17.74
C ASP A 411 -13.88 -10.41 19.04
N PHE A 412 -13.49 -9.38 19.80
CA PHE A 412 -12.54 -9.57 20.92
C PHE A 412 -13.22 -10.00 22.22
N ASP A 413 -14.52 -9.72 22.38
CA ASP A 413 -15.29 -10.11 23.57
C ASP A 413 -16.17 -11.36 23.37
N LEU A 414 -16.07 -12.00 22.19
CA LEU A 414 -16.73 -13.26 21.82
C LEU A 414 -18.26 -13.20 21.90
N ASP A 415 -18.83 -12.01 21.69
CA ASP A 415 -20.26 -11.79 21.71
C ASP A 415 -20.92 -12.04 20.33
N GLY A 416 -20.09 -12.31 19.32
CA GLY A 416 -20.52 -12.70 18.01
C GLY A 416 -20.78 -11.50 17.10
N ASP A 417 -20.08 -10.39 17.26
CA ASP A 417 -19.96 -9.34 16.25
C ASP A 417 -18.49 -8.84 16.11
N GLU A 418 -18.17 -8.12 15.02
CA GLU A 418 -16.82 -7.63 14.81
C GLU A 418 -16.61 -6.25 15.45
N ASP A 419 -15.69 -6.16 16.40
CA ASP A 419 -15.23 -4.89 16.97
C ASP A 419 -14.14 -4.25 16.12
N ALA A 420 -13.91 -2.95 16.30
CA ALA A 420 -12.88 -2.23 15.57
C ALA A 420 -11.85 -1.54 16.49
N PHE A 421 -10.57 -1.70 16.15
CA PHE A 421 -9.51 -0.90 16.75
C PHE A 421 -8.91 0.06 15.72
N TYR A 422 -9.01 1.36 16.01
CA TYR A 422 -8.29 2.38 15.27
C TYR A 422 -6.98 2.73 15.98
N CYS A 423 -5.86 2.69 15.26
CA CYS A 423 -4.57 3.17 15.77
C CYS A 423 -4.02 4.39 15.02
N SER A 424 -3.31 5.27 15.73
CA SER A 424 -2.46 6.31 15.11
C SER A 424 -1.35 6.83 16.03
N ASP A 425 -0.43 7.62 15.46
CA ASP A 425 0.62 8.35 16.20
C ASP A 425 0.07 9.45 17.14
N VAL A 426 -1.23 9.79 17.02
CA VAL A 426 -1.89 10.84 17.79
C VAL A 426 -2.80 10.26 18.87
N ARG A 427 -3.65 9.30 18.48
CA ARG A 427 -4.66 8.66 19.33
C ARG A 427 -5.08 7.31 18.73
N SER A 428 -5.24 6.33 19.59
CA SER A 428 -5.95 5.08 19.31
C SER A 428 -7.30 5.07 20.01
N THR A 429 -8.25 4.32 19.45
CA THR A 429 -9.63 4.18 19.94
C THR A 429 -10.09 2.75 19.72
N LEU A 430 -10.72 2.16 20.73
CA LEU A 430 -11.48 0.91 20.60
C LEU A 430 -12.94 1.28 20.33
N LEU A 431 -13.54 0.63 19.35
CA LEU A 431 -14.96 0.74 19.01
C LEU A 431 -15.54 -0.65 19.25
N VAL A 432 -16.38 -0.76 20.27
CA VAL A 432 -17.01 -2.03 20.63
C VAL A 432 -18.38 -2.08 19.95
N ASN A 433 -18.63 -3.08 19.13
CA ASN A 433 -19.93 -3.21 18.49
C ASN A 433 -20.95 -3.71 19.53
N ARG A 434 -22.17 -3.20 19.41
CA ARG A 434 -23.27 -3.40 20.36
C ARG A 434 -24.55 -3.34 19.54
N GLU A 435 -25.66 -3.84 20.10
CA GLU A 435 -26.98 -3.76 19.44
C GLU A 435 -27.38 -2.34 18.97
N SER A 436 -26.87 -1.28 19.61
CA SER A 436 -27.12 0.12 19.23
C SER A 436 -26.10 0.72 18.26
N GLY A 437 -25.18 -0.10 17.73
CA GLY A 437 -23.99 0.29 16.99
C GLY A 437 -22.77 0.56 17.88
N PHE A 438 -21.67 0.99 17.26
CA PHE A 438 -20.37 1.14 17.91
C PHE A 438 -20.36 2.09 19.13
N GLU A 439 -19.98 1.54 20.29
CA GLU A 439 -19.60 2.26 21.50
C GLU A 439 -18.10 2.64 21.47
N VAL A 440 -17.78 3.89 21.81
CA VAL A 440 -16.39 4.37 21.85
C VAL A 440 -15.75 4.11 23.22
N VAL A 441 -14.84 3.15 23.27
CA VAL A 441 -14.11 2.76 24.49
C VAL A 441 -12.68 3.30 24.47
N ALA A 442 -12.25 3.85 25.61
CA ALA A 442 -10.88 4.34 25.77
C ALA A 442 -9.91 3.14 25.89
N PRO A 443 -8.87 3.01 25.05
CA PRO A 443 -7.98 1.84 25.11
C PRO A 443 -7.39 1.56 26.50
N ALA A 444 -7.07 2.61 27.26
CA ALA A 444 -6.50 2.47 28.60
C ALA A 444 -7.44 1.83 29.63
N SER A 445 -8.77 1.87 29.44
CA SER A 445 -9.72 1.23 30.37
C SER A 445 -9.71 -0.30 30.28
N VAL A 446 -9.20 -0.84 29.17
CA VAL A 446 -9.06 -2.28 28.92
C VAL A 446 -7.60 -2.73 28.91
N GLY A 447 -6.65 -1.89 29.33
CA GLY A 447 -5.22 -2.26 29.40
C GLY A 447 -4.41 -1.98 28.12
N LEU A 448 -5.02 -1.41 27.08
CA LEU A 448 -4.36 -1.06 25.82
C LEU A 448 -3.74 0.35 25.83
N PRO A 449 -2.67 0.58 25.05
CA PRO A 449 -2.03 1.88 24.96
C PRO A 449 -2.90 2.86 24.15
N SER A 450 -2.81 4.15 24.49
CA SER A 450 -3.58 5.21 23.83
C SER A 450 -3.06 5.63 22.45
N ARG A 451 -1.95 5.05 21.97
CA ARG A 451 -1.31 5.34 20.67
C ARG A 451 -0.53 4.14 20.17
N SER A 452 -0.58 3.87 18.86
CA SER A 452 0.28 2.91 18.16
C SER A 452 0.37 3.25 16.67
N LEU A 453 1.40 2.75 15.99
CA LEU A 453 1.68 3.03 14.57
C LEU A 453 1.14 1.94 13.63
N GLY A 454 0.81 0.78 14.19
CA GLY A 454 0.17 -0.35 13.52
C GLY A 454 -0.61 -1.16 14.55
N ALA A 455 -1.61 -1.88 14.06
CA ALA A 455 -2.48 -2.74 14.85
C ALA A 455 -2.93 -3.93 13.99
N ASN A 456 -3.01 -5.11 14.59
CA ASN A 456 -3.61 -6.31 14.02
C ASN A 456 -4.23 -7.15 15.15
N TRP A 457 -5.49 -7.53 14.98
CA TRP A 457 -6.09 -8.60 15.77
C TRP A 457 -5.45 -9.94 15.40
N VAL A 458 -5.12 -10.73 16.41
CA VAL A 458 -4.50 -12.05 16.26
C VAL A 458 -4.76 -12.82 17.55
N ASP A 459 -5.35 -14.00 17.49
CA ASP A 459 -5.16 -14.98 18.56
C ASP A 459 -3.78 -15.61 18.32
N GLN A 460 -2.77 -15.21 19.09
CA GLN A 460 -1.37 -15.58 18.84
C GLN A 460 -1.03 -16.93 19.44
N ASP A 461 -1.62 -17.26 20.59
CA ASP A 461 -1.41 -18.52 21.29
C ASP A 461 -2.58 -19.50 21.14
N ASN A 462 -3.54 -19.22 20.26
CA ASN A 462 -4.70 -20.05 19.94
C ASN A 462 -5.54 -20.38 21.18
N ASP A 463 -5.57 -19.51 22.19
CA ASP A 463 -6.31 -19.75 23.43
C ASP A 463 -7.82 -19.49 23.33
N GLY A 464 -8.26 -18.99 22.18
CA GLY A 464 -9.65 -18.67 21.85
C GLY A 464 -10.05 -17.23 22.16
N TRP A 465 -9.15 -16.42 22.75
CA TRP A 465 -9.35 -15.00 22.98
C TRP A 465 -8.48 -14.18 22.03
N PRO A 466 -9.05 -13.29 21.21
CA PRO A 466 -8.23 -12.46 20.33
C PRO A 466 -7.28 -11.53 21.08
N ASP A 467 -5.99 -11.60 20.74
CA ASP A 467 -4.96 -10.65 21.15
C ASP A 467 -4.88 -9.46 20.19
N LEU A 468 -4.19 -8.41 20.63
CA LEU A 468 -3.92 -7.25 19.81
C LEU A 468 -2.42 -6.99 19.67
N HIS A 469 -1.88 -7.22 18.48
CA HIS A 469 -0.50 -6.84 18.15
C HIS A 469 -0.43 -5.37 17.79
N LEU A 470 0.35 -4.59 18.57
CA LEU A 470 0.54 -3.16 18.38
C LEU A 470 2.00 -2.82 18.12
N VAL A 471 2.26 -1.89 17.20
CA VAL A 471 3.64 -1.43 16.91
C VAL A 471 3.88 -0.02 17.47
N PRO A 472 4.94 0.21 18.27
CA PRO A 472 6.05 -0.69 18.59
C PRO A 472 5.85 -1.60 19.81
N GLN A 473 4.68 -1.58 20.45
CA GLN A 473 4.51 -2.11 21.80
C GLN A 473 4.61 -3.63 21.95
N GLY A 474 4.31 -4.43 20.93
CA GLY A 474 4.22 -5.89 21.00
C GLY A 474 2.77 -6.39 21.11
N VAL A 475 2.62 -7.67 21.44
CA VAL A 475 1.31 -8.32 21.62
C VAL A 475 0.72 -7.98 23.00
N TYR A 476 -0.56 -7.66 23.01
CA TYR A 476 -1.36 -7.53 24.21
C TYR A 476 -2.33 -8.70 24.27
N ARG A 477 -2.14 -9.60 25.24
CA ARG A 477 -2.93 -10.82 25.37
C ARG A 477 -4.35 -10.50 25.81
N GLY A 478 -5.35 -10.99 25.06
CA GLY A 478 -6.77 -10.87 25.39
C GLY A 478 -7.20 -11.83 26.51
N GLY A 479 -8.43 -11.70 26.99
CA GLY A 479 -8.93 -12.62 28.01
C GLY A 479 -10.41 -12.43 28.36
N PRO A 480 -10.97 -13.35 29.17
CA PRO A 480 -12.41 -13.46 29.42
C PRO A 480 -13.05 -12.28 30.15
N ASP A 481 -12.27 -11.38 30.72
CA ASP A 481 -12.78 -10.17 31.38
C ASP A 481 -12.79 -8.93 30.46
N GLY A 482 -12.55 -9.12 29.16
CA GLY A 482 -12.50 -8.06 28.16
C GLY A 482 -11.31 -7.12 28.35
N LYS A 483 -10.25 -7.57 29.04
CA LYS A 483 -9.03 -6.79 29.27
C LYS A 483 -7.82 -7.43 28.59
N PHE A 484 -6.81 -6.58 28.43
CA PHE A 484 -5.58 -6.88 27.75
C PHE A 484 -4.38 -6.78 28.69
N GLU A 485 -3.54 -7.80 28.68
CA GLU A 485 -2.26 -7.81 29.39
C GLU A 485 -1.10 -7.60 28.41
N ALA A 486 -0.22 -6.64 28.70
CA ALA A 486 0.95 -6.41 27.87
C ALA A 486 1.93 -7.60 27.97
N THR A 487 2.33 -8.13 26.82
CA THR A 487 3.43 -9.12 26.72
C THR A 487 4.70 -8.46 26.17
N ASP A 488 5.80 -9.21 26.14
CA ASP A 488 7.02 -8.80 25.42
C ASP A 488 7.11 -9.43 24.01
N ALA A 489 6.11 -10.21 23.58
CA ALA A 489 6.13 -10.90 22.29
C ALA A 489 6.06 -9.89 21.12
N PHE A 490 6.94 -10.10 20.13
CA PHE A 490 7.05 -9.31 18.90
C PHE A 490 7.19 -7.79 19.08
N ARG A 491 7.68 -7.36 20.24
CA ARG A 491 7.92 -5.94 20.54
C ARG A 491 9.04 -5.35 19.67
N THR A 492 8.80 -4.16 19.12
CA THR A 492 9.81 -3.42 18.34
C THR A 492 10.69 -2.57 19.25
N THR A 493 12.01 -2.68 19.10
CA THR A 493 12.99 -1.93 19.93
C THR A 493 13.61 -0.73 19.20
N ALA A 494 13.52 -0.69 17.86
CA ALA A 494 14.02 0.42 17.06
C ALA A 494 13.11 1.65 17.17
N ALA A 495 13.66 2.85 16.96
CA ALA A 495 12.84 4.03 16.76
C ALA A 495 12.00 3.87 15.49
N VAL A 496 10.67 3.93 15.59
CA VAL A 496 9.73 3.70 14.48
C VAL A 496 9.04 4.99 14.06
N LEU A 497 9.00 5.26 12.76
CA LEU A 497 8.29 6.39 12.14
C LEU A 497 6.99 5.96 11.44
N ALA A 498 6.91 4.70 11.00
CA ALA A 498 5.75 4.05 10.42
C ALA A 498 5.93 2.54 10.51
N ALA A 499 4.84 1.79 10.52
CA ALA A 499 4.84 0.33 10.53
C ALA A 499 3.72 -0.21 9.65
N VAL A 500 3.96 -1.37 9.07
CA VAL A 500 2.99 -2.20 8.37
C VAL A 500 3.32 -3.64 8.76
N GLY A 501 2.33 -4.43 9.13
CA GLY A 501 2.55 -5.85 9.38
C GLY A 501 1.26 -6.62 9.20
N THR A 502 1.39 -7.88 8.80
CA THR A 502 0.29 -8.83 8.57
C THR A 502 0.62 -10.15 9.28
N TRP A 503 -0.42 -10.86 9.72
CA TRP A 503 -0.31 -12.14 10.39
C TRP A 503 -0.93 -13.24 9.53
N PHE A 504 -0.18 -14.31 9.29
CA PHE A 504 -0.63 -15.44 8.48
C PHE A 504 0.18 -16.68 8.83
N ASP A 505 -0.40 -17.85 8.61
CA ASP A 505 0.28 -19.12 8.84
C ASP A 505 1.19 -19.44 7.63
N THR A 506 2.52 -19.33 7.81
CA THR A 506 3.48 -19.45 6.70
C THR A 506 3.79 -20.89 6.32
N ASP A 507 3.60 -21.83 7.25
CA ASP A 507 3.96 -23.24 7.09
C ASP A 507 2.82 -24.21 7.37
N ASN A 508 1.59 -23.68 7.39
CA ASN A 508 0.35 -24.41 7.60
C ASN A 508 0.37 -25.26 8.88
N ASP A 509 1.01 -24.76 9.94
CA ASP A 509 1.16 -25.45 11.22
C ASP A 509 0.09 -25.06 12.27
N GLY A 510 -0.76 -24.09 11.94
CA GLY A 510 -1.82 -23.58 12.81
C GLY A 510 -1.48 -22.34 13.60
N PHE A 511 -0.21 -21.94 13.65
CA PHE A 511 0.26 -20.80 14.42
C PHE A 511 0.64 -19.67 13.47
N ARG A 512 -0.11 -18.58 13.51
CA ARG A 512 0.14 -17.44 12.62
C ARG A 512 1.49 -16.79 12.93
N ASP A 513 2.22 -16.48 11.88
CA ASP A 513 3.49 -15.78 11.89
C ASP A 513 3.33 -14.32 11.51
N LEU A 514 4.30 -13.50 11.93
CA LEU A 514 4.27 -12.06 11.71
C LEU A 514 5.21 -11.67 10.57
N LEU A 515 4.68 -11.16 9.47
CA LEU A 515 5.45 -10.35 8.53
C LEU A 515 5.35 -8.88 8.94
N LEU A 516 6.47 -8.29 9.37
CA LEU A 516 6.52 -6.93 9.87
C LEU A 516 7.55 -6.10 9.09
N ALA A 517 7.14 -4.90 8.67
CA ALA A 517 8.03 -3.86 8.20
C ALA A 517 7.90 -2.59 9.04
N VAL A 518 9.03 -2.05 9.48
CA VAL A 518 9.13 -0.79 10.24
C VAL A 518 10.02 0.21 9.51
N ARG A 519 9.61 1.48 9.48
CA ARG A 519 10.41 2.56 8.91
C ARG A 519 11.13 3.34 10.01
N PRO A 520 12.47 3.33 10.04
CA PRO A 520 13.20 4.18 10.97
C PRO A 520 13.09 5.67 10.60
N PRO A 521 13.19 6.61 11.57
CA PRO A 521 13.33 8.02 11.28
C PRO A 521 14.51 8.30 10.34
N ARG A 522 14.30 9.20 9.38
CA ARG A 522 15.34 9.68 8.43
C ARG A 522 15.91 8.61 7.48
N SER A 523 15.27 7.44 7.34
CA SER A 523 15.61 6.42 6.33
C SER A 523 14.50 6.32 5.28
N PRO A 524 14.84 6.18 3.97
CA PRO A 524 13.88 5.75 2.95
C PRO A 524 13.71 4.22 2.91
N ARG A 525 14.67 3.48 3.48
CA ARG A 525 14.64 2.01 3.53
C ARG A 525 13.91 1.59 4.78
N TRP A 526 12.96 0.68 4.61
CA TRP A 526 12.31 0.01 5.71
C TRP A 526 13.22 -1.08 6.27
N SER A 527 12.82 -1.65 7.39
CA SER A 527 13.35 -2.92 7.87
C SER A 527 12.20 -3.88 7.87
N SER A 528 12.32 -4.99 7.15
CA SER A 528 11.31 -6.04 7.10
C SER A 528 11.84 -7.33 7.71
N GLY A 529 10.94 -8.17 8.22
CA GLY A 529 11.25 -9.51 8.68
C GLY A 529 9.98 -10.35 8.80
N LEU A 530 10.11 -11.64 8.53
CA LEU A 530 9.09 -12.64 8.82
C LEU A 530 9.49 -13.35 10.12
N TYR A 531 8.62 -13.38 11.11
CA TYR A 531 8.92 -13.89 12.45
C TYR A 531 7.99 -15.03 12.78
N ARG A 532 8.58 -16.18 13.09
CA ARG A 532 7.84 -17.39 13.38
C ARG A 532 7.25 -17.37 14.80
N SER A 533 5.99 -17.75 14.92
CA SER A 533 5.35 -18.06 16.20
C SER A 533 5.75 -19.44 16.68
N ALA A 534 5.83 -19.63 18.00
CA ALA A 534 6.14 -20.92 18.57
C ALA A 534 4.84 -21.73 18.75
N PRO A 535 4.76 -22.96 18.21
CA PRO A 535 3.64 -23.85 18.51
C PRO A 535 3.50 -24.09 20.00
N ASN A 536 2.27 -24.28 20.44
CA ASN A 536 1.93 -24.65 21.81
C ASN A 536 0.94 -25.83 21.82
N GLY A 537 0.36 -26.13 22.98
CA GLY A 537 -0.57 -27.27 23.13
C GLY A 537 -2.04 -26.94 22.81
N ASN A 538 -2.35 -25.71 22.41
CA ASN A 538 -3.70 -25.31 22.03
C ASN A 538 -4.01 -25.71 20.59
N HIS A 539 -5.30 -25.88 20.36
CA HIS A 539 -5.89 -26.33 19.10
C HIS A 539 -6.37 -25.13 18.27
N TRP A 540 -6.55 -25.37 16.98
CA TRP A 540 -6.92 -24.31 16.04
C TRP A 540 -7.85 -24.83 14.94
N LEU A 541 -8.55 -23.93 14.26
CA LEU A 541 -9.30 -24.22 13.04
C LEU A 541 -9.09 -23.08 12.06
N GLN A 542 -8.61 -23.41 10.86
CA GLN A 542 -8.59 -22.45 9.76
C GLN A 542 -9.74 -22.75 8.80
N VAL A 543 -10.37 -21.72 8.27
CA VAL A 543 -11.47 -21.87 7.31
C VAL A 543 -11.13 -21.15 6.02
N ARG A 544 -11.26 -21.86 4.89
CA ARG A 544 -11.21 -21.30 3.53
C ARG A 544 -12.59 -21.46 2.89
N LEU A 545 -13.22 -20.33 2.57
CA LEU A 545 -14.44 -20.34 1.76
C LEU A 545 -14.09 -20.34 0.28
N ILE A 546 -14.92 -21.01 -0.52
CA ILE A 546 -14.89 -20.95 -1.97
C ILE A 546 -16.30 -20.60 -2.42
N GLY A 547 -16.48 -19.33 -2.79
CA GLY A 547 -17.73 -18.74 -3.20
C GLY A 547 -18.12 -19.03 -4.66
N PRO A 548 -19.19 -18.38 -5.14
CA PRO A 548 -19.66 -18.48 -6.52
C PRO A 548 -18.69 -17.81 -7.51
N ARG A 549 -18.90 -18.03 -8.81
CA ARG A 549 -17.96 -17.62 -9.88
C ARG A 549 -17.50 -16.15 -9.84
N LEU A 550 -18.38 -15.19 -9.56
CA LEU A 550 -18.07 -13.75 -9.56
C LEU A 550 -17.71 -13.19 -8.17
N ASN A 551 -17.62 -14.07 -7.17
CA ASN A 551 -17.15 -13.77 -5.83
C ASN A 551 -16.53 -15.05 -5.24
N ARG A 552 -15.51 -15.58 -5.91
CA ARG A 552 -14.94 -16.90 -5.59
C ARG A 552 -14.23 -16.90 -4.25
N GLU A 553 -13.75 -15.73 -3.83
CA GLU A 553 -13.13 -15.49 -2.53
C GLU A 553 -14.17 -15.46 -1.41
N ALA A 554 -15.47 -15.38 -1.75
CA ALA A 554 -16.59 -15.22 -0.81
C ALA A 554 -16.48 -13.97 0.07
N ILE A 555 -16.01 -12.85 -0.50
CA ILE A 555 -15.97 -11.54 0.17
C ILE A 555 -17.37 -11.15 0.65
N GLY A 556 -17.46 -10.72 1.90
CA GLY A 556 -18.71 -10.52 2.63
C GLY A 556 -19.25 -11.79 3.32
N GLY A 557 -18.67 -12.96 3.06
CA GLY A 557 -19.00 -14.19 3.74
C GLY A 557 -18.51 -14.17 5.19
N ARG A 558 -19.35 -14.63 6.11
CA ARG A 558 -19.11 -14.60 7.54
C ARG A 558 -19.11 -16.02 8.11
N VAL A 559 -18.14 -16.31 8.98
CA VAL A 559 -18.03 -17.61 9.65
C VAL A 559 -18.09 -17.41 11.16
N THR A 560 -19.00 -18.14 11.80
CA THR A 560 -19.12 -18.20 13.25
C THR A 560 -18.70 -19.59 13.72
N VAL A 561 -17.70 -19.65 14.59
CA VAL A 561 -17.24 -20.89 15.23
C VAL A 561 -17.68 -20.86 16.69
N ARG A 562 -18.42 -21.87 17.14
CA ARG A 562 -18.86 -22.00 18.53
C ARG A 562 -18.15 -23.15 19.22
N THR A 563 -17.68 -22.86 20.42
CA THR A 563 -17.10 -23.81 21.38
C THR A 563 -17.69 -23.53 22.76
N GLU A 564 -17.28 -24.29 23.78
CA GLU A 564 -17.61 -23.96 25.17
C GLU A 564 -17.07 -22.58 25.63
N LEU A 565 -16.08 -22.01 24.94
CA LEU A 565 -15.51 -20.69 25.25
C LEU A 565 -16.44 -19.53 24.83
N GLY A 566 -17.23 -19.71 23.77
CA GLY A 566 -18.04 -18.65 23.18
C GLY A 566 -18.21 -18.81 21.67
N ALA A 567 -18.74 -17.76 21.04
CA ALA A 567 -18.83 -17.64 19.59
C ALA A 567 -17.72 -16.73 19.10
N GLN A 568 -16.90 -17.20 18.17
CA GLN A 568 -15.92 -16.38 17.47
C GLN A 568 -16.44 -16.09 16.06
N VAL A 569 -16.40 -14.82 15.65
CA VAL A 569 -16.82 -14.37 14.32
C VAL A 569 -15.65 -13.79 13.54
N GLN A 570 -15.56 -14.17 12.26
CA GLN A 570 -14.73 -13.46 11.28
C GLN A 570 -15.41 -13.37 9.92
N SER A 571 -15.16 -12.27 9.22
CA SER A 571 -15.70 -12.00 7.88
C SER A 571 -14.60 -11.92 6.82
N ILE A 572 -14.88 -12.42 5.62
CA ILE A 572 -13.95 -12.33 4.49
C ILE A 572 -13.91 -10.89 3.95
N GLY A 573 -12.70 -10.34 3.84
CA GLY A 573 -12.45 -8.99 3.32
C GLY A 573 -12.39 -7.90 4.40
N SER A 574 -12.64 -8.25 5.67
CA SER A 574 -12.57 -7.37 6.84
C SER A 574 -11.19 -7.36 7.54
N ALA A 575 -10.37 -8.41 7.35
CA ALA A 575 -9.28 -8.78 8.27
C ALA A 575 -7.92 -9.11 7.62
N ASP A 576 -7.57 -8.48 6.49
CA ASP A 576 -6.44 -8.91 5.65
C ASP A 576 -5.03 -8.54 6.17
N GLY A 577 -4.94 -7.92 7.35
CA GLY A 577 -3.68 -7.50 8.00
C GLY A 577 -2.90 -6.38 7.29
N SER A 578 -3.02 -6.23 5.97
CA SER A 578 -2.39 -5.17 5.20
C SER A 578 -3.00 -3.79 5.50
N ARG A 579 -2.32 -2.71 5.12
CA ARG A 579 -2.75 -1.34 5.44
C ARG A 579 -3.62 -0.72 4.35
N TYR A 580 -3.35 -1.07 3.10
CA TYR A 580 -3.94 -0.48 1.90
C TYR A 580 -4.27 -1.53 0.82
N GLY A 581 -3.94 -2.81 1.05
CA GLY A 581 -4.27 -3.91 0.15
C GLY A 581 -5.37 -4.82 0.66
N GLN A 582 -5.70 -5.81 -0.16
CA GLN A 582 -6.66 -6.87 0.14
C GLN A 582 -6.25 -8.12 -0.67
N GLY A 583 -6.29 -9.30 -0.07
CA GLY A 583 -5.86 -10.54 -0.73
C GLY A 583 -5.77 -11.77 0.17
N HIS A 584 -5.98 -11.61 1.49
CA HIS A 584 -5.89 -12.71 2.44
C HIS A 584 -7.30 -13.13 2.86
N TYR A 585 -7.75 -14.27 2.35
CA TYR A 585 -9.14 -14.73 2.50
C TYR A 585 -9.27 -16.00 3.35
N ARG A 586 -8.28 -16.26 4.22
CA ARG A 586 -8.33 -17.38 5.17
C ARG A 586 -8.71 -16.85 6.54
N LEU A 587 -9.62 -17.54 7.21
CA LEU A 587 -10.07 -17.21 8.57
C LEU A 587 -9.39 -18.12 9.59
N TYR A 588 -9.16 -17.62 10.80
CA TYR A 588 -8.36 -18.30 11.83
C TYR A 588 -9.04 -18.27 13.19
N PHE A 589 -9.34 -19.44 13.75
CA PHE A 589 -10.01 -19.58 15.03
C PHE A 589 -9.12 -20.37 15.99
N GLY A 590 -8.79 -19.80 17.14
CA GLY A 590 -8.14 -20.55 18.23
C GLY A 590 -9.20 -21.30 19.03
N LEU A 591 -8.90 -22.54 19.42
CA LEU A 591 -9.84 -23.41 20.12
C LEU A 591 -9.38 -23.74 21.54
N GLY A 592 -8.26 -23.17 22.01
CA GLY A 592 -7.71 -23.45 23.32
C GLY A 592 -7.47 -24.95 23.50
N ALA A 593 -8.01 -25.52 24.58
CA ALA A 593 -7.86 -26.96 24.87
C ALA A 593 -8.90 -27.85 24.14
N HIS A 594 -9.80 -27.29 23.33
CA HIS A 594 -10.88 -28.03 22.68
C HIS A 594 -10.37 -28.69 21.39
N ASP A 595 -10.61 -30.00 21.24
CA ASP A 595 -10.18 -30.80 20.07
C ASP A 595 -11.13 -30.69 18.87
N GLY A 596 -12.09 -29.76 18.93
CA GLY A 596 -13.02 -29.44 17.86
C GLY A 596 -13.95 -28.27 18.18
N ALA A 597 -14.68 -27.83 17.17
CA ALA A 597 -15.76 -26.87 17.28
C ALA A 597 -17.12 -27.59 17.30
N ASP A 598 -18.02 -27.16 18.19
CA ASP A 598 -19.37 -27.70 18.29
C ASP A 598 -20.17 -27.38 17.02
N VAL A 599 -20.07 -26.12 16.57
CA VAL A 599 -20.80 -25.60 15.41
C VAL A 599 -19.90 -24.67 14.61
N VAL A 600 -19.91 -24.84 13.29
CA VAL A 600 -19.39 -23.87 12.31
C VAL A 600 -20.54 -23.43 11.40
N ASP A 601 -20.97 -22.19 11.56
CA ASP A 601 -21.97 -21.57 10.69
C ASP A 601 -21.31 -20.68 9.66
N VAL A 602 -21.60 -20.93 8.38
CA VAL A 602 -21.18 -20.09 7.26
C VAL A 602 -22.38 -19.33 6.74
N HIS A 603 -22.35 -18.02 6.86
CA HIS A 603 -23.29 -17.10 6.23
C HIS A 603 -22.65 -16.60 4.93
N TRP A 604 -23.27 -16.92 3.80
CA TRP A 604 -22.79 -16.50 2.49
C TRP A 604 -23.31 -15.09 2.15
N PRO A 605 -22.62 -14.37 1.25
CA PRO A 605 -23.06 -13.03 0.82
C PRO A 605 -24.48 -12.97 0.23
N ASP A 606 -25.02 -14.10 -0.25
CA ASP A 606 -26.39 -14.17 -0.76
C ASP A 606 -27.46 -14.46 0.31
N GLY A 607 -27.06 -14.44 1.59
CA GLY A 607 -27.91 -14.73 2.74
C GLY A 607 -28.13 -16.21 3.02
N SER A 608 -27.63 -17.11 2.17
CA SER A 608 -27.71 -18.55 2.45
C SER A 608 -26.81 -18.93 3.62
N VAL A 609 -27.26 -19.91 4.41
CA VAL A 609 -26.52 -20.38 5.59
C VAL A 609 -26.18 -21.86 5.45
N ARG A 610 -24.97 -22.24 5.85
CA ARG A 610 -24.54 -23.62 5.96
C ARG A 610 -23.97 -23.89 7.35
N THR A 611 -24.59 -24.81 8.06
CA THR A 611 -24.15 -25.27 9.39
C THR A 611 -23.43 -26.61 9.29
N LEU A 612 -22.30 -26.72 9.98
CA LEU A 612 -21.56 -27.95 10.23
C LEU A 612 -21.49 -28.17 11.74
N ASN A 613 -21.66 -29.41 12.20
CA ASN A 613 -21.55 -29.78 13.61
C ASN A 613 -20.33 -30.68 13.83
N ASP A 614 -19.81 -30.68 15.05
CA ASP A 614 -18.73 -31.58 15.51
C ASP A 614 -17.50 -31.55 14.58
N VAL A 615 -17.01 -30.35 14.27
CA VAL A 615 -15.89 -30.13 13.35
C VAL A 615 -14.57 -30.33 14.10
N PRO A 616 -13.71 -31.28 13.70
CA PRO A 616 -12.45 -31.51 14.42
C PRO A 616 -11.48 -30.32 14.28
N ALA A 617 -10.63 -30.14 15.28
CA ALA A 617 -9.56 -29.13 15.27
C ALA A 617 -8.38 -29.54 14.37
N ASP A 618 -7.37 -28.67 14.37
CA ASP A 618 -6.04 -28.82 13.78
C ASP A 618 -6.05 -29.07 12.26
N GLN A 619 -6.92 -28.32 11.57
CA GLN A 619 -7.06 -28.43 10.13
C GLN A 619 -7.40 -27.10 9.44
N LEU A 620 -7.06 -27.06 8.16
CA LEU A 620 -7.65 -26.14 7.20
C LEU A 620 -8.93 -26.76 6.62
N LEU A 621 -10.09 -26.26 7.07
CA LEU A 621 -11.40 -26.65 6.57
C LEU A 621 -11.77 -25.83 5.33
N GLU A 622 -11.90 -26.51 4.19
CA GLU A 622 -12.39 -25.91 2.95
C GLU A 622 -13.91 -26.08 2.82
N ILE A 623 -14.64 -24.99 2.68
CA ILE A 623 -16.10 -24.98 2.54
C ILE A 623 -16.47 -24.33 1.22
N ARG A 624 -17.08 -25.12 0.33
CA ARG A 624 -17.56 -24.68 -0.98
C ARG A 624 -19.02 -24.27 -0.93
N TYR A 625 -19.34 -23.16 -1.58
CA TYR A 625 -20.69 -22.72 -1.89
C TYR A 625 -21.41 -23.78 -2.74
N ARG A 626 -22.69 -23.99 -2.46
CA ARG A 626 -23.58 -24.86 -3.25
C ARG A 626 -24.86 -24.10 -3.48
N GLU A 627 -25.22 -23.88 -4.74
CA GLU A 627 -26.54 -23.36 -5.07
C GLU A 627 -27.59 -24.31 -4.48
N GLN A 628 -28.55 -23.76 -3.74
CA GLN A 628 -29.73 -24.52 -3.35
C GLN A 628 -30.56 -24.77 -4.62
N GLU A 629 -30.89 -26.03 -4.91
CA GLU A 629 -31.87 -26.33 -5.97
C GLU A 629 -33.19 -25.65 -5.61
N PRO A 630 -33.85 -24.95 -6.55
CA PRO A 630 -35.14 -24.33 -6.26
C PRO A 630 -36.12 -25.41 -5.78
N GLU A 631 -36.73 -25.22 -4.62
CA GLU A 631 -37.86 -26.03 -4.17
C GLU A 631 -39.00 -25.85 -5.19
N PHE A 632 -39.10 -26.78 -6.14
CA PHE A 632 -40.31 -26.91 -6.92
C PHE A 632 -41.41 -27.42 -5.98
N GLY A 633 -42.15 -26.48 -5.38
CA GLY A 633 -43.36 -26.76 -4.63
C GLY A 633 -44.31 -27.60 -5.50
N GLY A 634 -44.60 -28.81 -5.02
CA GLY A 634 -45.49 -29.78 -5.66
C GLY A 634 -46.98 -29.49 -5.46
#